data_AF-A0A0E3MUP6-F1
#
_entry.id   AF-A0A0E3MUP6-F1
#
_cell.length_a   1.000
_cell.length_b   1.000
_cell.length_c   1.000
_cell.angle_alpha   90.00
_cell.angle_beta   90.00
_cell.angle_gamma   90.00
#
_symmetry.space_group_name_H-M   'P 1'
#
loop_
_entity.id
_entity.type
_entity.pdbx_description
1 polymer ?
#
loop_
_entity_poly.entity_id
_entity_poly.type
_entity_poly.pdbx_seq_one_letter_code
_entity_poly.pdbx_strand_id
1 'polypeptide(L)'
;MAIFKATAKRNDGRSSFAALVSYIGREDTHEGREPTAPLIESELFEGMPEHLRGELLTLEDLPGLDDIEQRAPLRQARTLSNVQTLRMGGTGRGRPAPTVPMETNCLDIDTAAAEMQAVAALNPRIKDPVYHFLVSLKKGERLPNEAMFDIARHTMKSLGFEGHQYVAAIHADTDNLHVHVAVNRVHPETYKAVYPDRDHYKGARAMREIELRYGLGHDKGAFAVFERDGETVIDWASKDTRNTKEKAPTKARDMEVRGRESLFSYARGEPRAAIVEALKSPSLSWGELHRIMGRYGLELRQKGQGFAVYDRSNPEQTPIKASDMHERLSKARLEKQLGPYQAAPEIEQPAQTYNPERKPSRDPLRRAERAELRAQQRRELRELYEQAKKPLADEIAKKVQTLKATYALKAKTITEQAQAQRKAIQSGDLPAPMKKAMLSVLAAETVKQRAELREAMKRDRAAIGKVQSYREWVADQAEAGHPAAISALRGYVYADKRKLRQWQQAEQKREGLPGLKAPGEADEEPQAFEFKTFKAITYQVNRQTGDVIYQVAGRAAFTDHGRRITFQAENDDAVILAGLKLAQQKYGQRLDVTGSDAFKRQVAAVAAKHGLRVTFTDPAIEQHRQQLAAPTKPAERAAAPKTAEQSRQEAEQLARQAIGQGVRLYAIGEGAIARGQIVGETAHHYVQRVSSTVAAIHEKARFAHLPPGQRPKTGQHLAIGYTEGKAKATPIQPPRRGQGLTR
;
A
#
# COMPACT_ATOMS: atom_id res chain seq x y z
N MET A 1 -13.50 -32.05 -1.10
CA MET A 1 -13.02 -31.63 0.22
C MET A 1 -14.02 -30.59 0.72
N ALA A 2 -14.46 -30.62 1.99
CA ALA A 2 -15.30 -29.56 2.54
C ALA A 2 -14.44 -28.30 2.79
N ILE A 3 -14.05 -27.59 1.72
CA ILE A 3 -13.07 -26.51 1.79
C ILE A 3 -13.78 -25.21 2.15
N PHE A 4 -13.50 -24.69 3.35
CA PHE A 4 -13.62 -23.26 3.57
C PHE A 4 -12.45 -22.56 2.90
N LYS A 5 -12.73 -21.78 1.86
CA LYS A 5 -11.73 -20.92 1.21
C LYS A 5 -12.21 -19.48 1.30
N ALA A 6 -11.60 -18.73 2.21
CA ALA A 6 -11.59 -17.29 2.10
C ALA A 6 -10.62 -16.93 0.96
N THR A 7 -11.11 -16.30 -0.10
CA THR A 7 -10.21 -15.83 -1.18
C THR A 7 -9.31 -14.73 -0.64
N ALA A 8 -8.00 -14.89 -0.80
CA ALA A 8 -7.05 -13.82 -0.49
C ALA A 8 -7.23 -12.66 -1.48
N LYS A 9 -7.56 -11.49 -0.92
CA LYS A 9 -7.25 -10.13 -1.37
C LYS A 9 -6.92 -9.95 -2.86
N ARG A 10 -7.84 -9.38 -3.64
CA ARG A 10 -7.45 -8.50 -4.76
C ARG A 10 -7.08 -7.16 -4.16
N ASN A 11 -5.80 -6.85 -4.17
CA ASN A 11 -5.22 -5.70 -3.46
C ASN A 11 -5.33 -4.38 -4.26
N ASP A 12 -6.21 -4.36 -5.27
CA ASP A 12 -6.31 -3.33 -6.31
C ASP A 12 -7.44 -2.32 -6.10
N GLY A 13 -8.26 -2.51 -5.05
CA GLY A 13 -9.39 -1.62 -4.76
C GLY A 13 -10.51 -1.67 -5.81
N ARG A 14 -10.55 -2.71 -6.66
CA ARG A 14 -11.53 -2.83 -7.75
C ARG A 14 -12.78 -3.67 -7.39
N SER A 15 -12.79 -4.29 -6.21
CA SER A 15 -13.91 -5.10 -5.74
C SER A 15 -15.10 -4.21 -5.35
N SER A 16 -16.12 -4.13 -6.20
CA SER A 16 -17.40 -3.50 -5.87
C SER A 16 -18.48 -4.54 -5.61
N PHE A 17 -19.47 -4.24 -4.76
CA PHE A 17 -20.62 -5.12 -4.57
C PHE A 17 -21.32 -5.43 -5.91
N ALA A 18 -21.35 -4.47 -6.84
CA ALA A 18 -21.94 -4.66 -8.17
C ALA A 18 -21.17 -5.68 -9.04
N ALA A 19 -19.84 -5.64 -9.03
CA ALA A 19 -19.00 -6.59 -9.74
C ALA A 19 -19.08 -7.99 -9.11
N LEU A 20 -19.07 -8.07 -7.78
CA LEU A 20 -19.08 -9.35 -7.08
C LEU A 20 -20.45 -10.04 -7.17
N VAL A 21 -21.55 -9.33 -6.94
CA VAL A 21 -22.91 -9.89 -7.07
C VAL A 21 -23.17 -10.36 -8.52
N SER A 22 -22.68 -9.61 -9.51
CA SER A 22 -22.77 -10.04 -10.91
C SER A 22 -21.88 -11.22 -11.25
N TYR A 23 -20.74 -11.39 -10.58
CA TYR A 23 -19.81 -12.49 -10.79
C TYR A 23 -20.35 -13.79 -10.19
N ILE A 24 -20.80 -13.75 -8.93
CA ILE A 24 -21.31 -14.95 -8.25
C ILE A 24 -22.69 -15.40 -8.77
N GLY A 25 -23.40 -14.59 -9.55
CA GLY A 25 -24.73 -14.92 -10.09
C GLY A 25 -24.73 -15.61 -11.46
N ARG A 26 -23.57 -16.02 -11.99
CA ARG A 26 -23.41 -16.66 -13.32
C ARG A 26 -22.70 -18.01 -13.20
N GLU A 27 -23.14 -19.03 -13.95
CA GLU A 27 -22.43 -20.31 -14.07
C GLU A 27 -21.08 -20.12 -14.81
N ASP A 28 -19.98 -20.70 -14.32
CA ASP A 28 -18.71 -20.73 -15.08
C ASP A 28 -18.85 -21.68 -16.28
N THR A 29 -19.15 -21.11 -17.45
CA THR A 29 -19.03 -21.80 -18.73
C THR A 29 -17.55 -21.87 -19.13
N HIS A 30 -16.85 -22.92 -18.68
CA HIS A 30 -15.45 -23.12 -19.01
C HIS A 30 -15.26 -23.64 -20.45
N GLU A 31 -14.68 -22.83 -21.32
CA GLU A 31 -13.61 -23.31 -22.20
C GLU A 31 -12.26 -22.94 -21.58
N GLY A 32 -11.59 -23.94 -20.99
CA GLY A 32 -10.13 -24.04 -21.02
C GLY A 32 -9.26 -23.14 -20.12
N ARG A 33 -9.64 -22.86 -18.86
CA ARG A 33 -8.66 -22.38 -17.86
C ARG A 33 -9.01 -22.82 -16.45
N GLU A 34 -8.44 -23.94 -16.01
CA GLU A 34 -8.23 -24.13 -14.57
C GLU A 34 -7.40 -22.95 -14.04
N PRO A 35 -7.76 -22.32 -12.92
CA PRO A 35 -6.86 -21.44 -12.21
C PRO A 35 -5.76 -22.28 -11.54
N THR A 36 -4.77 -22.71 -12.32
CA THR A 36 -3.49 -23.18 -11.81
C THR A 36 -2.76 -22.00 -11.19
N ALA A 37 -2.76 -21.91 -9.86
CA ALA A 37 -1.67 -21.22 -9.17
C ALA A 37 -0.43 -22.14 -9.24
N PRO A 38 0.76 -21.65 -9.63
CA PRO A 38 1.92 -22.50 -9.76
C PRO A 38 2.33 -23.07 -8.40
N LEU A 39 2.44 -24.39 -8.34
CA LEU A 39 3.35 -25.07 -7.42
C LEU A 39 4.76 -24.66 -7.84
N ILE A 40 5.49 -23.99 -6.93
CA ILE A 40 6.93 -23.86 -7.07
C ILE A 40 7.53 -25.07 -6.36
N GLU A 41 7.77 -26.13 -7.12
CA GLU A 41 8.94 -26.98 -6.87
C GLU A 41 9.88 -26.85 -8.06
N SER A 42 11.15 -26.91 -7.72
CA SER A 42 12.32 -26.49 -8.46
C SER A 42 12.64 -27.34 -9.69
N GLU A 43 13.36 -26.69 -10.62
CA GLU A 43 14.14 -27.24 -11.74
C GLU A 43 13.44 -27.26 -13.11
N LEU A 44 14.25 -26.93 -14.13
CA LEU A 44 14.02 -27.07 -15.59
C LEU A 44 13.51 -25.83 -16.35
N PHE A 45 14.43 -24.90 -16.60
CA PHE A 45 14.49 -24.20 -17.89
C PHE A 45 15.42 -24.99 -18.81
N GLU A 46 14.86 -25.87 -19.63
CA GLU A 46 15.61 -26.45 -20.75
C GLU A 46 14.65 -26.73 -21.91
N GLY A 47 14.89 -26.12 -23.07
CA GLY A 47 14.18 -26.41 -24.33
C GLY A 47 13.08 -25.44 -24.80
N MET A 48 13.00 -24.19 -24.32
CA MET A 48 11.96 -23.25 -24.76
C MET A 48 12.27 -22.60 -26.14
N PRO A 49 11.34 -22.59 -27.12
CA PRO A 49 11.55 -22.02 -28.47
C PRO A 49 11.78 -20.50 -28.48
N GLU A 50 12.57 -20.00 -29.45
CA GLU A 50 13.02 -18.60 -29.54
C GLU A 50 11.89 -17.55 -29.54
N HIS A 51 10.70 -17.88 -30.04
CA HIS A 51 9.57 -16.93 -30.09
C HIS A 51 8.86 -16.71 -28.73
N LEU A 52 9.23 -17.47 -27.68
CA LEU A 52 8.75 -17.27 -26.31
C LEU A 52 9.76 -16.54 -25.41
N ARG A 53 10.90 -16.09 -25.95
CA ARG A 53 11.73 -15.08 -25.30
C ARG A 53 11.09 -13.72 -25.54
N GLY A 54 10.13 -13.35 -24.70
CA GLY A 54 9.66 -11.97 -24.63
C GLY A 54 10.87 -11.06 -24.40
N GLU A 55 11.05 -10.07 -25.27
CA GLU A 55 12.12 -9.09 -25.21
C GLU A 55 12.21 -8.50 -23.79
N LEU A 56 13.41 -8.52 -23.22
CA LEU A 56 13.73 -7.74 -22.04
C LEU A 56 13.53 -6.26 -22.39
N LEU A 57 12.43 -5.66 -21.92
CA LEU A 57 12.37 -4.23 -21.72
C LEU A 57 13.35 -3.90 -20.58
N THR A 58 14.36 -3.13 -20.91
CA THR A 58 15.27 -2.55 -19.93
C THR A 58 14.55 -1.45 -19.14
N LEU A 59 15.05 -1.12 -17.94
CA LEU A 59 14.44 -0.14 -17.04
C LEU A 59 14.34 1.29 -17.63
N GLU A 60 14.90 1.51 -18.82
CA GLU A 60 14.87 2.75 -19.59
C GLU A 60 13.60 2.91 -20.44
N ASP A 61 12.79 1.84 -20.59
CA ASP A 61 11.62 1.80 -21.48
C ASP A 61 10.26 1.99 -20.78
N LEU A 62 10.25 2.38 -19.50
CA LEU A 62 9.02 2.73 -18.78
C LEU A 62 8.66 4.21 -19.01
N PRO A 63 7.42 4.55 -19.40
CA PRO A 63 7.05 5.94 -19.62
C PRO A 63 7.18 6.74 -18.33
N GLY A 64 7.93 7.86 -18.42
CA GLY A 64 8.11 8.80 -17.34
C GLY A 64 6.79 9.47 -16.95
N LEU A 65 6.73 9.98 -15.72
CA LEU A 65 5.57 10.69 -15.14
C LEU A 65 5.05 11.87 -15.99
N ASP A 66 5.81 12.33 -16.98
CA ASP A 66 5.47 13.46 -17.85
C ASP A 66 4.50 13.07 -19.00
N ASP A 67 4.43 11.81 -19.41
CA ASP A 67 3.55 11.34 -20.51
C ASP A 67 2.06 11.27 -20.12
N ILE A 68 1.76 11.48 -18.84
CA ILE A 68 0.41 11.38 -18.28
C ILE A 68 -0.29 12.77 -18.23
N GLU A 69 0.43 13.87 -18.45
CA GLU A 69 -0.12 15.24 -18.30
C GLU A 69 -0.89 15.78 -19.52
N GLN A 70 -0.84 15.15 -20.71
CA GLN A 70 -1.40 15.75 -21.94
C GLN A 70 -2.76 15.19 -22.43
N ARG A 71 -3.53 14.47 -21.61
CA ARG A 71 -4.95 14.18 -21.91
C ARG A 71 -5.88 15.03 -21.05
N ALA A 72 -6.41 16.10 -21.66
CA ALA A 72 -7.29 17.11 -21.08
C ALA A 72 -8.71 16.57 -20.71
N PRO A 73 -9.62 17.39 -20.13
CA PRO A 73 -9.77 17.53 -18.69
C PRO A 73 -11.18 17.13 -18.20
N LEU A 74 -11.31 16.52 -17.02
CA LEU A 74 -12.61 16.33 -16.37
C LEU A 74 -12.62 16.82 -14.91
N ARG A 75 -13.16 18.05 -14.78
CA ARG A 75 -13.86 18.72 -13.68
C ARG A 75 -13.45 18.46 -12.22
N GLN A 76 -13.01 19.56 -11.61
CA GLN A 76 -12.85 19.83 -10.19
C GLN A 76 -14.04 19.35 -9.33
N ALA A 77 -13.75 18.63 -8.24
CA ALA A 77 -14.71 18.36 -7.17
C ALA A 77 -14.73 19.54 -6.20
N ARG A 78 -15.87 20.25 -6.19
CA ARG A 78 -16.25 21.22 -5.16
C ARG A 78 -16.47 20.53 -3.82
N THR A 79 -16.16 21.25 -2.76
CA THR A 79 -16.51 20.97 -1.37
C THR A 79 -18.01 20.71 -1.19
N LEU A 80 -18.31 19.78 -0.28
CA LEU A 80 -19.61 19.53 0.39
C LEU A 80 -20.87 20.00 -0.35
N SER A 81 -21.18 19.38 -1.49
CA SER A 81 -22.41 19.66 -2.24
C SER A 81 -22.82 18.53 -3.19
N ASN A 82 -22.56 17.26 -2.84
CA ASN A 82 -22.99 16.11 -3.64
C ASN A 82 -23.48 14.95 -2.76
N VAL A 83 -24.63 15.14 -2.10
CA VAL A 83 -25.66 14.10 -2.19
C VAL A 83 -26.13 14.21 -3.64
N GLN A 84 -25.51 13.42 -4.54
CA GLN A 84 -26.08 13.26 -5.87
C GLN A 84 -27.48 12.71 -5.68
N THR A 85 -28.47 13.56 -5.96
CA THR A 85 -29.82 13.16 -6.32
C THR A 85 -29.67 11.95 -7.22
N LEU A 86 -30.26 10.81 -6.81
CA LEU A 86 -30.33 9.61 -7.63
C LEU A 86 -30.80 9.98 -9.05
N ARG A 87 -29.86 10.05 -10.00
CA ARG A 87 -30.19 9.89 -11.42
C ARG A 87 -30.49 8.41 -11.65
N MET A 88 -31.66 7.98 -11.18
CA MET A 88 -32.41 6.90 -11.84
C MET A 88 -32.87 7.49 -13.17
N GLY A 89 -32.08 7.25 -14.21
CA GLY A 89 -32.24 7.86 -15.53
C GLY A 89 -31.19 7.31 -16.49
N GLY A 90 -31.39 6.05 -16.86
CA GLY A 90 -30.62 5.32 -17.85
C GLY A 90 -31.34 4.01 -18.14
N THR A 91 -32.34 4.06 -19.02
CA THR A 91 -32.79 2.88 -19.76
C THR A 91 -31.58 2.32 -20.50
N GLY A 92 -31.04 1.19 -20.02
CA GLY A 92 -29.79 0.64 -20.54
C GLY A 92 -29.63 -0.82 -20.17
N ARG A 93 -30.22 -1.69 -21.00
CA ARG A 93 -30.06 -3.15 -21.09
C ARG A 93 -30.34 -3.92 -19.78
N GLY A 94 -31.42 -4.70 -19.78
CA GLY A 94 -31.75 -5.62 -18.69
C GLY A 94 -30.51 -6.41 -18.27
N ARG A 95 -30.20 -6.37 -16.97
CA ARG A 95 -29.30 -7.37 -16.39
C ARG A 95 -29.96 -8.73 -16.67
N PRO A 96 -29.23 -9.71 -17.25
CA PRO A 96 -29.77 -11.05 -17.38
C PRO A 96 -30.08 -11.60 -15.97
N ALA A 97 -31.20 -12.30 -15.84
CA ALA A 97 -31.61 -12.93 -14.60
C ALA A 97 -30.50 -13.87 -14.07
N PRO A 98 -30.38 -14.04 -12.74
CA PRO A 98 -29.39 -14.96 -12.17
C PRO A 98 -29.62 -16.38 -12.71
N THR A 99 -28.54 -17.05 -13.14
CA THR A 99 -28.61 -18.40 -13.72
C THR A 99 -28.45 -19.50 -12.66
N VAL A 100 -28.14 -19.12 -11.42
CA VAL A 100 -27.88 -20.03 -10.29
C VAL A 100 -28.79 -19.72 -9.10
N PRO A 101 -29.08 -20.68 -8.20
CA PRO A 101 -29.81 -20.41 -6.97
C PRO A 101 -29.09 -19.40 -6.08
N MET A 102 -29.80 -18.37 -5.63
CA MET A 102 -29.25 -17.28 -4.82
C MET A 102 -30.13 -16.94 -3.61
N GLU A 103 -29.50 -16.44 -2.55
CA GLU A 103 -30.16 -15.93 -1.33
C GLU A 103 -29.54 -14.58 -0.93
N THR A 104 -30.37 -13.68 -0.37
CA THR A 104 -29.93 -12.40 0.19
C THR A 104 -30.84 -11.99 1.35
N ASN A 105 -30.30 -11.23 2.30
CA ASN A 105 -31.09 -10.51 3.31
C ASN A 105 -31.23 -9.01 3.02
N CYS A 106 -30.85 -8.58 1.82
CA CYS A 106 -31.17 -7.25 1.29
C CYS A 106 -32.63 -7.23 0.78
N LEU A 107 -33.13 -6.07 0.37
CA LEU A 107 -34.52 -5.95 -0.11
C LEU A 107 -34.80 -6.82 -1.33
N ASP A 108 -33.83 -6.95 -2.23
CA ASP A 108 -33.88 -7.79 -3.43
C ASP A 108 -32.44 -8.11 -3.92
N ILE A 109 -32.25 -9.17 -4.71
CA ILE A 109 -30.94 -9.52 -5.30
C ILE A 109 -30.46 -8.41 -6.25
N ASP A 110 -31.36 -7.81 -7.04
CA ASP A 110 -31.03 -6.77 -8.01
C ASP A 110 -30.59 -5.46 -7.33
N THR A 111 -31.15 -5.17 -6.15
CA THR A 111 -30.84 -3.97 -5.38
C THR A 111 -29.75 -4.18 -4.33
N ALA A 112 -29.43 -5.43 -3.98
CA ALA A 112 -28.47 -5.80 -2.93
C ALA A 112 -27.13 -5.04 -3.06
N ALA A 113 -26.57 -4.97 -4.27
CA ALA A 113 -25.31 -4.28 -4.50
C ALA A 113 -25.37 -2.78 -4.14
N ALA A 114 -26.47 -2.10 -4.49
CA ALA A 114 -26.66 -0.68 -4.19
C ALA A 114 -26.92 -0.45 -2.69
N GLU A 115 -27.69 -1.34 -2.06
CA GLU A 115 -27.98 -1.29 -0.62
C GLU A 115 -26.73 -1.51 0.23
N MET A 116 -25.94 -2.52 -0.10
CA MET A 116 -24.67 -2.82 0.58
C MET A 116 -23.68 -1.66 0.41
N GLN A 117 -23.63 -1.05 -0.78
CA GLN A 117 -22.81 0.13 -1.04
C GLN A 117 -23.27 1.34 -0.19
N ALA A 118 -24.58 1.56 -0.08
CA ALA A 118 -25.14 2.66 0.72
C ALA A 118 -24.80 2.50 2.21
N VAL A 119 -24.93 1.29 2.77
CA VAL A 119 -24.55 1.00 4.15
C VAL A 119 -23.05 1.13 4.36
N ALA A 120 -22.23 0.64 3.43
CA ALA A 120 -20.79 0.78 3.49
C ALA A 120 -20.33 2.26 3.51
N ALA A 121 -20.99 3.12 2.73
CA ALA A 121 -20.72 4.55 2.69
C ALA A 121 -20.95 5.26 4.03
N LEU A 122 -21.75 4.70 4.94
CA LEU A 122 -21.98 5.23 6.29
C LEU A 122 -20.77 5.02 7.23
N ASN A 123 -19.77 4.25 6.79
CA ASN A 123 -18.46 4.15 7.43
C ASN A 123 -17.31 4.32 6.42
N PRO A 124 -17.03 5.58 5.99
CA PRO A 124 -16.05 5.87 4.93
C PRO A 124 -14.60 5.54 5.30
N ARG A 125 -14.32 5.22 6.57
CA ARG A 125 -13.00 4.73 7.02
C ARG A 125 -12.69 3.33 6.45
N ILE A 126 -13.72 2.60 6.05
CA ILE A 126 -13.64 1.25 5.53
C ILE A 126 -13.56 1.34 4.01
N LYS A 127 -12.33 1.42 3.52
CA LYS A 127 -12.05 1.55 2.07
C LYS A 127 -12.45 0.30 1.27
N ASP A 128 -12.54 -0.83 1.95
CA ASP A 128 -12.90 -2.11 1.36
C ASP A 128 -13.97 -2.74 2.25
N PRO A 129 -15.26 -2.61 1.89
CA PRO A 129 -16.37 -3.12 2.68
C PRO A 129 -16.78 -4.54 2.27
N VAL A 130 -16.26 -5.09 1.17
CA VAL A 130 -16.70 -6.38 0.63
C VAL A 130 -15.88 -7.51 1.25
N TYR A 131 -16.50 -8.54 1.82
CA TYR A 131 -15.83 -9.78 2.23
C TYR A 131 -16.39 -10.96 1.43
N HIS A 132 -15.52 -11.79 0.87
CA HIS A 132 -15.92 -12.91 0.02
C HIS A 132 -15.27 -14.20 0.51
N PHE A 133 -16.08 -15.24 0.65
CA PHE A 133 -15.62 -16.59 0.92
C PHE A 133 -16.49 -17.60 0.17
N LEU A 134 -16.00 -18.82 0.07
CA LEU A 134 -16.80 -19.94 -0.40
C LEU A 134 -16.67 -21.14 0.54
N VAL A 135 -17.72 -21.97 0.53
CA VAL A 135 -17.73 -23.29 1.15
C VAL A 135 -18.01 -24.30 0.05
N SER A 136 -17.05 -25.19 -0.18
CA SER A 136 -17.22 -26.33 -1.09
C SER A 136 -17.55 -27.57 -0.28
N LEU A 137 -18.41 -28.46 -0.79
CA LEU A 137 -18.58 -29.82 -0.27
C LEU A 137 -17.55 -30.78 -0.87
N LYS A 138 -17.51 -32.03 -0.38
CA LYS A 138 -16.65 -33.05 -0.96
C LYS A 138 -17.20 -33.61 -2.27
N LYS A 139 -16.29 -34.14 -3.10
CA LYS A 139 -16.66 -34.75 -4.38
C LYS A 139 -17.65 -35.87 -4.14
N GLY A 140 -18.77 -35.84 -4.86
CA GLY A 140 -19.88 -36.77 -4.70
C GLY A 140 -20.89 -36.42 -3.58
N GLU A 141 -20.57 -35.50 -2.67
CA GLU A 141 -21.55 -35.01 -1.69
C GLU A 141 -22.47 -33.96 -2.34
N ARG A 142 -23.77 -34.05 -2.01
CA ARG A 142 -24.81 -33.14 -2.48
C ARG A 142 -25.78 -32.87 -1.34
N LEU A 143 -26.20 -31.61 -1.24
CA LEU A 143 -27.20 -31.17 -0.29
C LEU A 143 -28.24 -30.32 -1.03
N PRO A 144 -29.50 -30.26 -0.54
CA PRO A 144 -30.50 -29.36 -1.10
C PRO A 144 -30.08 -27.89 -0.93
N ASN A 145 -30.58 -27.01 -1.79
CA ASN A 145 -30.21 -25.59 -1.79
C ASN A 145 -30.39 -24.91 -0.43
N GLU A 146 -31.47 -25.23 0.29
CA GLU A 146 -31.72 -24.67 1.63
C GLU A 146 -30.63 -25.06 2.64
N ALA A 147 -30.11 -26.29 2.58
CA ALA A 147 -29.02 -26.73 3.44
C ALA A 147 -27.69 -26.03 3.06
N MET A 148 -27.46 -25.78 1.77
CA MET A 148 -26.30 -24.99 1.32
C MET A 148 -26.37 -23.53 1.78
N PHE A 149 -27.56 -22.93 1.80
CA PHE A 149 -27.76 -21.59 2.37
C PHE A 149 -27.63 -21.59 3.90
N ASP A 150 -28.09 -22.62 4.61
CA ASP A 150 -27.82 -22.76 6.05
C ASP A 150 -26.32 -22.84 6.34
N ILE A 151 -25.57 -23.60 5.54
CA ILE A 151 -24.09 -23.65 5.60
C ILE A 151 -23.48 -22.25 5.45
N ALA A 152 -23.96 -21.46 4.48
CA ALA A 152 -23.51 -20.08 4.29
C ALA A 152 -23.79 -19.22 5.53
N ARG A 153 -25.01 -19.28 6.08
CA ARG A 153 -25.43 -18.53 7.28
C ARG A 153 -24.65 -18.95 8.53
N HIS A 154 -24.48 -20.24 8.78
CA HIS A 154 -23.68 -20.77 9.89
C HIS A 154 -22.23 -20.31 9.80
N THR A 155 -21.64 -20.38 8.61
CA THR A 155 -20.27 -19.93 8.37
C THR A 155 -20.12 -18.41 8.60
N MET A 156 -21.07 -17.60 8.11
CA MET A 156 -21.08 -16.15 8.38
C MET A 156 -21.13 -15.85 9.88
N LYS A 157 -21.99 -16.56 10.63
CA LYS A 157 -22.09 -16.41 12.08
C LYS A 157 -20.78 -16.72 12.78
N SER A 158 -20.13 -17.84 12.44
CA SER A 158 -18.84 -18.24 13.01
C SER A 158 -17.70 -17.26 12.69
N LEU A 159 -17.78 -16.56 11.55
CA LEU A 159 -16.85 -15.49 11.18
C LEU A 159 -17.16 -14.13 11.85
N GLY A 160 -18.30 -14.02 12.53
CA GLY A 160 -18.74 -12.80 13.23
C GLY A 160 -19.56 -11.84 12.38
N PHE A 161 -20.15 -12.30 11.28
CA PHE A 161 -20.99 -11.51 10.37
C PHE A 161 -22.51 -11.67 10.62
N GLU A 162 -22.93 -12.09 11.81
CA GLU A 162 -24.35 -12.18 12.17
C GLU A 162 -25.02 -10.79 12.04
N GLY A 163 -26.13 -10.71 11.29
CA GLY A 163 -26.85 -9.45 11.03
C GLY A 163 -26.24 -8.55 9.94
N HIS A 164 -25.17 -8.97 9.27
CA HIS A 164 -24.60 -8.23 8.14
C HIS A 164 -25.39 -8.49 6.85
N GLN A 165 -25.39 -7.51 5.94
CA GLN A 165 -25.96 -7.70 4.60
C GLN A 165 -25.09 -8.68 3.81
N TYR A 166 -25.70 -9.62 3.07
CA TYR A 166 -24.97 -10.57 2.23
C TYR A 166 -25.75 -10.99 0.99
N VAL A 167 -25.03 -11.60 0.05
CA VAL A 167 -25.57 -12.35 -1.08
C VAL A 167 -24.84 -13.69 -1.16
N ALA A 168 -25.58 -14.79 -1.21
CA ALA A 168 -25.06 -16.15 -1.37
C ALA A 168 -25.52 -16.73 -2.72
N ALA A 169 -24.67 -17.50 -3.38
CA ALA A 169 -24.97 -18.15 -4.66
C ALA A 169 -24.38 -19.56 -4.70
N ILE A 170 -25.18 -20.54 -5.14
CA ILE A 170 -24.80 -21.96 -5.17
C ILE A 170 -24.38 -22.35 -6.58
N HIS A 171 -23.21 -22.98 -6.70
CA HIS A 171 -22.60 -23.38 -7.95
C HIS A 171 -22.33 -24.89 -7.95
N ALA A 172 -22.52 -25.51 -9.12
CA ALA A 172 -22.29 -26.92 -9.39
C ALA A 172 -21.51 -27.14 -10.70
N ASP A 173 -20.87 -26.08 -11.19
CA ASP A 173 -20.05 -25.98 -12.41
C ASP A 173 -18.65 -26.61 -12.28
N THR A 174 -18.25 -27.01 -11.08
CA THR A 174 -17.07 -27.84 -10.81
C THR A 174 -17.45 -29.22 -10.27
N ASP A 175 -16.49 -30.12 -10.10
CA ASP A 175 -16.68 -31.45 -9.49
C ASP A 175 -17.40 -31.42 -8.12
N ASN A 176 -17.34 -30.28 -7.40
CA ASN A 176 -17.91 -30.11 -6.08
C ASN A 176 -19.05 -29.07 -6.06
N LEU A 177 -20.15 -29.40 -5.37
CA LEU A 177 -21.17 -28.43 -5.03
C LEU A 177 -20.58 -27.41 -4.05
N HIS A 178 -20.70 -26.11 -4.34
CA HIS A 178 -20.13 -25.07 -3.51
C HIS A 178 -21.02 -23.81 -3.45
N VAL A 179 -20.90 -23.04 -2.38
CA VAL A 179 -21.62 -21.78 -2.20
C VAL A 179 -20.64 -20.62 -2.06
N HIS A 180 -20.78 -19.61 -2.90
CA HIS A 180 -20.11 -18.33 -2.79
C HIS A 180 -20.92 -17.38 -1.91
N VAL A 181 -20.24 -16.66 -1.01
CA VAL A 181 -20.89 -15.71 -0.10
C VAL A 181 -20.16 -14.37 -0.14
N ALA A 182 -20.87 -13.32 -0.54
CA ALA A 182 -20.44 -11.94 -0.50
C ALA A 182 -21.11 -11.21 0.66
N VAL A 183 -20.33 -10.68 1.61
CA VAL A 183 -20.83 -10.02 2.82
C VAL A 183 -20.39 -8.57 2.86
N ASN A 184 -21.28 -7.67 3.29
CA ASN A 184 -20.91 -6.32 3.68
C ASN A 184 -20.28 -6.34 5.07
N ARG A 185 -18.98 -6.02 5.15
CA ARG A 185 -18.27 -5.91 6.42
C ARG A 185 -18.85 -4.86 7.34
N VAL A 186 -19.54 -3.84 6.83
CA VAL A 186 -20.19 -2.81 7.62
C VAL A 186 -21.59 -3.28 8.02
N HIS A 187 -21.83 -3.38 9.32
CA HIS A 187 -23.13 -3.79 9.85
C HIS A 187 -24.20 -2.73 9.55
N PRO A 188 -25.40 -3.10 9.05
CA PRO A 188 -26.44 -2.14 8.64
C PRO A 188 -27.00 -1.28 9.78
N GLU A 189 -27.07 -1.80 11.00
CA GLU A 189 -27.54 -1.03 12.17
C GLU A 189 -26.42 -0.33 12.95
N THR A 190 -25.32 -1.05 13.25
CA THR A 190 -24.26 -0.50 14.11
C THR A 190 -23.20 0.30 13.35
N TYR A 191 -23.15 0.16 12.02
CA TYR A 191 -22.14 0.72 11.12
C TYR A 191 -20.69 0.36 11.48
N LYS A 192 -20.50 -0.64 12.33
CA LYS A 192 -19.18 -1.17 12.67
C LYS A 192 -18.75 -2.14 11.59
N ALA A 193 -17.45 -2.12 11.27
CA ALA A 193 -16.87 -3.10 10.39
C ALA A 193 -16.37 -4.31 11.16
N VAL A 194 -16.65 -5.50 10.64
CA VAL A 194 -16.05 -6.74 11.11
C VAL A 194 -14.82 -7.04 10.27
N TYR A 195 -13.71 -7.33 10.95
CA TYR A 195 -12.49 -7.86 10.37
C TYR A 195 -12.25 -9.22 11.03
N PRO A 196 -12.67 -10.31 10.38
CA PRO A 196 -12.52 -11.65 10.92
C PRO A 196 -11.03 -11.94 11.17
N ASP A 197 -10.60 -11.93 12.42
CA ASP A 197 -9.27 -12.37 12.78
C ASP A 197 -9.22 -13.91 12.70
N ARG A 198 -8.12 -14.45 12.15
CA ARG A 198 -7.91 -15.90 12.07
C ARG A 198 -9.09 -16.62 11.42
N ASP A 199 -9.65 -16.02 10.37
CA ASP A 199 -10.83 -16.49 9.66
C ASP A 199 -10.69 -17.90 9.10
N HIS A 200 -9.49 -18.27 8.64
CA HIS A 200 -9.18 -19.64 8.24
C HIS A 200 -9.37 -20.65 9.38
N TYR A 201 -9.04 -20.31 10.63
CA TYR A 201 -9.25 -21.18 11.78
C TYR A 201 -10.72 -21.23 12.21
N LYS A 202 -11.41 -20.07 12.22
CA LYS A 202 -12.84 -20.00 12.54
C LYS A 202 -13.70 -20.75 11.52
N GLY A 203 -13.39 -20.56 10.23
CA GLY A 203 -14.01 -21.31 9.13
C GLY A 203 -13.72 -22.79 9.23
N ALA A 204 -12.47 -23.21 9.49
CA ALA A 204 -12.13 -24.62 9.67
C ALA A 204 -12.90 -25.30 10.81
N ARG A 205 -13.08 -24.61 11.96
CA ARG A 205 -13.92 -25.10 13.06
C ARG A 205 -15.39 -25.18 12.64
N ALA A 206 -15.91 -24.14 11.97
CA ALA A 206 -17.28 -24.14 11.46
C ALA A 206 -17.54 -25.29 10.48
N MET A 207 -16.56 -25.68 9.65
CA MET A 207 -16.69 -26.84 8.77
C MET A 207 -16.88 -28.14 9.57
N ARG A 208 -16.17 -28.34 10.68
CA ARG A 208 -16.37 -29.52 11.54
C ARG A 208 -17.78 -29.55 12.13
N GLU A 209 -18.29 -28.39 12.56
CA GLU A 209 -19.65 -28.25 13.09
C GLU A 209 -20.72 -28.58 12.02
N ILE A 210 -20.51 -28.10 10.78
CA ILE A 210 -21.38 -28.36 9.63
C ILE A 210 -21.36 -29.84 9.23
N GLU A 211 -20.18 -30.45 9.18
CA GLU A 211 -20.05 -31.87 8.84
C GLU A 211 -20.79 -32.76 9.83
N LEU A 212 -20.68 -32.48 11.13
CA LEU A 212 -21.43 -33.18 12.17
C LEU A 212 -22.95 -32.97 12.01
N ARG A 213 -23.38 -31.74 11.69
CA ARG A 213 -24.80 -31.42 11.53
C ARG A 213 -25.46 -32.18 10.36
N TYR A 214 -24.75 -32.31 9.24
CA TYR A 214 -25.29 -32.89 8.01
C TYR A 214 -24.79 -34.31 7.71
N GLY A 215 -24.02 -34.92 8.62
CA GLY A 215 -23.45 -36.25 8.42
C GLY A 215 -22.46 -36.33 7.25
N LEU A 216 -21.72 -35.25 6.99
CA LEU A 216 -20.75 -35.17 5.90
C LEU A 216 -19.39 -35.74 6.31
N GLY A 217 -18.56 -36.11 5.33
CA GLY A 217 -17.25 -36.68 5.59
C GLY A 217 -16.25 -35.68 6.19
N HIS A 218 -15.52 -36.09 7.22
CA HIS A 218 -14.47 -35.26 7.83
C HIS A 218 -13.18 -35.22 7.01
N ASP A 219 -12.72 -34.01 6.66
CA ASP A 219 -11.39 -33.78 6.07
C ASP A 219 -10.31 -33.41 7.11
N LYS A 220 -9.02 -33.55 6.75
CA LYS A 220 -7.88 -33.15 7.59
C LYS A 220 -7.74 -31.62 7.63
N GLY A 221 -7.53 -31.04 8.82
CA GLY A 221 -7.39 -29.59 8.97
C GLY A 221 -6.81 -29.17 10.32
N ALA A 222 -6.84 -27.85 10.59
CA ALA A 222 -6.36 -27.27 11.86
C ALA A 222 -7.17 -27.74 13.09
N PHE A 223 -8.42 -28.13 12.86
CA PHE A 223 -9.32 -28.72 13.85
C PHE A 223 -9.71 -30.12 13.40
N ALA A 224 -9.91 -31.01 14.37
CA ALA A 224 -10.42 -32.36 14.17
C ALA A 224 -11.55 -32.64 15.18
N VAL A 225 -12.41 -33.60 14.84
CA VAL A 225 -13.45 -34.12 15.70
C VAL A 225 -12.85 -35.25 16.53
N PHE A 226 -13.11 -35.22 17.84
CA PHE A 226 -12.68 -36.23 18.80
C PHE A 226 -13.87 -36.70 19.62
N GLU A 227 -13.88 -37.97 20.00
CA GLU A 227 -14.77 -38.48 21.03
C GLU A 227 -14.03 -38.43 22.37
N ARG A 228 -14.56 -37.67 23.34
CA ARG A 228 -14.02 -37.59 24.71
C ARG A 228 -15.16 -37.81 25.69
N ASP A 229 -15.03 -38.81 26.55
CA ASP A 229 -16.01 -39.12 27.60
C ASP A 229 -17.47 -39.35 27.09
N GLY A 230 -17.62 -39.83 25.85
CA GLY A 230 -18.92 -40.05 25.22
C GLY A 230 -19.55 -38.80 24.58
N GLU A 231 -18.83 -37.68 24.56
CA GLU A 231 -19.22 -36.44 23.88
C GLU A 231 -18.29 -36.12 22.69
N THR A 232 -18.90 -35.71 21.58
CA THR A 232 -18.18 -35.25 20.39
C THR A 232 -17.63 -33.82 20.59
N VAL A 233 -16.30 -33.67 20.55
CA VAL A 233 -15.58 -32.39 20.78
C VAL A 233 -14.71 -32.01 19.58
N ILE A 234 -14.72 -30.73 19.19
CA ILE A 234 -13.86 -30.18 18.13
C ILE A 234 -12.66 -29.43 18.74
N ASP A 235 -11.42 -29.87 18.48
CA ASP A 235 -10.19 -29.32 19.08
C ASP A 235 -9.02 -29.25 18.06
N TRP A 236 -7.92 -28.57 18.43
CA TRP A 236 -6.73 -28.37 17.59
C TRP A 236 -6.01 -29.68 17.25
N ALA A 237 -5.59 -29.81 16.00
CA ALA A 237 -4.96 -31.03 15.48
C ALA A 237 -3.47 -31.25 15.89
N SER A 238 -2.74 -30.23 16.35
CA SER A 238 -1.31 -30.34 16.75
C SER A 238 -0.87 -29.26 17.74
N LYS A 239 -0.10 -29.62 18.79
CA LYS A 239 0.51 -28.71 19.76
C LYS A 239 2.05 -28.72 19.57
N ASP A 240 2.62 -27.52 19.33
CA ASP A 240 4.01 -27.07 19.63
C ASP A 240 5.03 -26.94 18.46
N THR A 241 5.93 -25.92 18.51
CA THR A 241 7.26 -25.79 17.80
C THR A 241 7.93 -24.40 17.78
N ARG A 242 7.63 -23.39 18.64
CA ARG A 242 8.33 -22.07 18.51
C ARG A 242 8.79 -21.39 19.81
N ASN A 243 9.66 -22.02 20.61
CA ASN A 243 10.56 -21.27 21.52
C ASN A 243 11.76 -22.06 22.13
N THR A 244 12.68 -22.61 21.32
CA THR A 244 13.83 -23.41 21.83
C THR A 244 15.21 -22.74 21.73
N LYS A 245 15.38 -21.63 21.01
CA LYS A 245 16.72 -21.05 20.72
C LYS A 245 17.37 -20.24 21.85
N GLU A 246 16.61 -19.81 22.86
CA GLU A 246 17.15 -19.02 23.99
C GLU A 246 17.42 -19.84 25.26
N LYS A 247 17.09 -21.13 25.25
CA LYS A 247 17.30 -21.98 26.43
C LYS A 247 18.74 -22.48 26.45
N ALA A 248 19.39 -22.36 27.61
CA ALA A 248 20.66 -23.02 27.85
C ALA A 248 20.50 -24.53 27.56
N PRO A 249 21.52 -25.19 26.98
CA PRO A 249 21.49 -26.65 26.81
C PRO A 249 21.19 -27.35 28.13
N THR A 250 20.44 -28.45 28.10
CA THR A 250 19.94 -29.14 29.31
C THR A 250 21.04 -29.39 30.34
N LYS A 251 22.21 -29.88 29.92
CA LYS A 251 23.36 -30.13 30.81
C LYS A 251 23.92 -28.86 31.48
N ALA A 252 23.92 -27.72 30.78
CA ALA A 252 24.37 -26.44 31.34
C ALA A 252 23.38 -25.92 32.39
N ARG A 253 22.08 -26.06 32.11
CA ARG A 253 21.01 -25.72 33.05
C ARG A 253 21.07 -26.59 34.31
N ASP A 254 21.29 -27.90 34.16
CA ASP A 254 21.33 -28.82 35.30
C ASP A 254 22.54 -28.56 36.22
N MET A 255 23.68 -28.12 35.68
CA MET A 255 24.85 -27.67 36.46
C MET A 255 24.54 -26.40 37.26
N GLU A 256 23.87 -25.43 36.65
CA GLU A 256 23.51 -24.16 37.28
C GLU A 256 22.47 -24.33 38.38
N VAL A 257 21.51 -25.24 38.20
CA VAL A 257 20.55 -25.63 39.24
C VAL A 257 21.28 -26.22 40.46
N ARG A 258 22.40 -26.92 40.25
CA ARG A 258 23.25 -27.48 41.33
C ARG A 258 24.27 -26.48 41.88
N GLY A 259 24.16 -25.19 41.52
CA GLY A 259 24.98 -24.11 42.07
C GLY A 259 26.40 -23.99 41.49
N ARG A 260 26.71 -24.73 40.41
CA ARG A 260 28.00 -24.68 39.71
C ARG A 260 27.88 -23.84 38.43
N GLU A 261 28.84 -22.96 38.15
CA GLU A 261 28.81 -22.18 36.91
C GLU A 261 29.06 -23.10 35.71
N SER A 262 28.21 -23.05 34.68
CA SER A 262 28.44 -23.80 33.44
C SER A 262 29.42 -23.07 32.53
N LEU A 263 30.19 -23.80 31.70
CA LEU A 263 31.06 -23.21 30.68
C LEU A 263 30.27 -22.27 29.74
N PHE A 264 28.99 -22.57 29.51
CA PHE A 264 28.06 -21.74 28.75
C PHE A 264 27.82 -20.38 29.40
N SER A 265 27.56 -20.34 30.72
CA SER A 265 27.36 -19.10 31.47
C SER A 265 28.66 -18.31 31.60
N TYR A 266 29.78 -18.97 31.91
CA TYR A 266 31.09 -18.35 31.99
C TYR A 266 31.48 -17.66 30.68
N ALA A 267 31.41 -18.38 29.55
CA ALA A 267 31.76 -17.84 28.25
C ALA A 267 30.86 -16.65 27.85
N ARG A 268 29.61 -16.59 28.32
CA ARG A 268 28.68 -15.48 28.05
C ARG A 268 28.85 -14.27 28.99
N GLY A 269 29.72 -14.36 29.99
CA GLY A 269 30.08 -13.27 30.89
C GLY A 269 31.17 -12.35 30.35
N GLU A 270 32.21 -12.12 31.15
CA GLU A 270 33.36 -11.28 30.78
C GLU A 270 34.06 -11.68 29.48
N PRO A 271 34.28 -12.98 29.17
CA PRO A 271 34.93 -13.39 27.92
C PRO A 271 34.18 -12.90 26.67
N ARG A 272 32.84 -13.00 26.67
CA ARG A 272 32.01 -12.48 25.58
C ARG A 272 32.15 -10.97 25.43
N ALA A 273 32.15 -10.21 26.52
CA ALA A 273 32.26 -8.76 26.45
C ALA A 273 33.59 -8.34 25.80
N ALA A 274 34.70 -8.95 26.21
CA ALA A 274 36.02 -8.69 25.63
C ALA A 274 36.10 -9.05 24.15
N ILE A 275 35.55 -10.19 23.75
CA ILE A 275 35.53 -10.63 22.35
C ILE A 275 34.63 -9.74 21.49
N VAL A 276 33.45 -9.36 21.99
CA VAL A 276 32.53 -8.47 21.26
C VAL A 276 33.17 -7.11 21.03
N GLU A 277 33.91 -6.59 22.01
CA GLU A 277 34.67 -5.36 21.87
C GLU A 277 35.75 -5.49 20.79
N ALA A 278 36.56 -6.54 20.84
CA ALA A 278 37.61 -6.79 19.86
C ALA A 278 37.06 -6.97 18.43
N LEU A 279 35.90 -7.62 18.28
CA LEU A 279 35.23 -7.80 17.00
C LEU A 279 34.75 -6.48 16.38
N LYS A 280 34.67 -5.37 17.13
CA LYS A 280 34.36 -4.05 16.54
C LYS A 280 35.52 -3.51 15.70
N SER A 281 36.75 -3.94 16.00
CA SER A 281 37.91 -3.52 15.21
C SER A 281 37.92 -4.22 13.84
N PRO A 282 38.02 -3.47 12.73
CA PRO A 282 38.12 -4.05 11.39
C PRO A 282 39.49 -4.70 11.12
N SER A 283 40.51 -4.38 11.92
CA SER A 283 41.88 -4.91 11.78
C SER A 283 42.17 -6.13 12.66
N LEU A 284 41.14 -6.71 13.29
CA LEU A 284 41.32 -7.87 14.16
C LEU A 284 41.94 -9.03 13.38
N SER A 285 42.91 -9.73 13.98
CA SER A 285 43.50 -10.95 13.41
C SER A 285 43.09 -12.22 14.19
N TRP A 286 43.25 -13.39 13.57
CA TRP A 286 43.09 -14.68 14.25
C TRP A 286 43.95 -14.79 15.52
N GLY A 287 45.22 -14.37 15.44
CA GLY A 287 46.15 -14.41 16.57
C GLY A 287 45.71 -13.52 17.75
N GLU A 288 45.10 -12.37 17.48
CA GLU A 288 44.55 -11.49 18.52
C GLU A 288 43.28 -12.07 19.15
N LEU A 289 42.37 -12.60 18.33
CA LEU A 289 41.16 -13.27 18.82
C LEU A 289 41.52 -14.44 19.75
N HIS A 290 42.46 -15.29 19.32
CA HIS A 290 42.94 -16.41 20.13
C HIS A 290 43.65 -15.96 21.40
N ARG A 291 44.44 -14.87 21.36
CA ARG A 291 45.05 -14.28 22.56
C ARG A 291 44.01 -13.77 23.56
N ILE A 292 42.95 -13.12 23.08
CA ILE A 292 41.86 -12.64 23.94
C ILE A 292 41.13 -13.81 24.58
N MET A 293 40.78 -14.83 23.80
CA MET A 293 40.13 -16.04 24.33
C MET A 293 41.03 -16.78 25.33
N GLY A 294 42.33 -16.88 25.01
CA GLY A 294 43.33 -17.51 25.86
C GLY A 294 43.52 -16.83 27.22
N ARG A 295 43.36 -15.50 27.32
CA ARG A 295 43.36 -14.77 28.60
C ARG A 295 42.28 -15.26 29.57
N TYR A 296 41.17 -15.79 29.05
CA TYR A 296 40.05 -16.36 29.81
C TYR A 296 40.10 -17.89 29.87
N GLY A 297 41.21 -18.51 29.49
CA GLY A 297 41.32 -19.97 29.44
C GLY A 297 40.41 -20.62 28.40
N LEU A 298 39.95 -19.87 27.40
CA LEU A 298 39.09 -20.36 26.33
C LEU A 298 39.87 -20.55 25.03
N GLU A 299 39.47 -21.51 24.22
CA GLU A 299 40.05 -21.76 22.90
C GLU A 299 38.98 -22.00 21.85
N LEU A 300 39.14 -21.39 20.67
CA LEU A 300 38.25 -21.58 19.53
C LEU A 300 38.82 -22.63 18.58
N ARG A 301 38.10 -23.73 18.39
CA ARG A 301 38.49 -24.82 17.47
C ARG A 301 37.41 -25.08 16.41
N GLN A 302 37.83 -25.61 15.27
CA GLN A 302 36.89 -26.15 14.27
C GLN A 302 36.24 -27.44 14.80
N LYS A 303 34.91 -27.53 14.71
CA LYS A 303 34.14 -28.73 15.08
C LYS A 303 32.97 -28.90 14.12
N GLY A 304 33.04 -29.91 13.25
CA GLY A 304 32.06 -30.15 12.20
C GLY A 304 31.95 -28.95 11.24
N GLN A 305 30.72 -28.49 10.98
CA GLN A 305 30.44 -27.39 10.06
C GLN A 305 30.66 -25.98 10.66
N GLY A 306 31.20 -25.88 11.88
CA GLY A 306 31.33 -24.60 12.57
C GLY A 306 32.50 -24.52 13.55
N PHE A 307 32.46 -23.51 14.41
CA PHE A 307 33.40 -23.35 15.52
C PHE A 307 32.77 -23.73 16.85
N ALA A 308 33.61 -24.22 17.76
CA ALA A 308 33.26 -24.51 19.14
C ALA A 308 34.31 -23.90 20.08
N VAL A 309 33.85 -23.49 21.26
CA VAL A 309 34.68 -22.90 22.32
C VAL A 309 34.93 -23.96 23.38
N TYR A 310 36.19 -24.21 23.65
CA TYR A 310 36.71 -25.18 24.60
C TYR A 310 37.28 -24.46 25.82
N ASP A 311 37.20 -25.12 26.97
CA ASP A 311 38.05 -24.79 28.12
C ASP A 311 39.44 -25.39 27.88
N ARG A 312 40.48 -24.56 27.97
CA ARG A 312 41.88 -25.00 27.83
C ARG A 312 42.34 -25.89 28.98
N SER A 313 41.78 -25.70 30.17
CA SER A 313 42.15 -26.47 31.36
C SER A 313 41.48 -27.84 31.41
N ASN A 314 40.35 -28.01 30.73
CA ASN A 314 39.64 -29.28 30.59
C ASN A 314 39.15 -29.49 29.15
N PRO A 315 40.02 -29.90 28.22
CA PRO A 315 39.67 -30.09 26.81
C PRO A 315 38.64 -31.22 26.56
N GLU A 316 38.48 -32.15 27.52
CA GLU A 316 37.51 -33.24 27.45
C GLU A 316 36.08 -32.80 27.81
N GLN A 317 35.93 -31.62 28.44
CA GLN A 317 34.62 -31.05 28.72
C GLN A 317 33.85 -30.81 27.41
N THR A 318 32.53 -31.03 27.44
CA THR A 318 31.68 -30.74 26.27
C THR A 318 31.80 -29.25 25.89
N PRO A 319 32.30 -28.92 24.69
CA PRO A 319 32.50 -27.54 24.28
C PRO A 319 31.16 -26.89 23.94
N ILE A 320 31.13 -25.55 24.01
CA ILE A 320 29.95 -24.79 23.58
C ILE A 320 30.08 -24.46 22.09
N LYS A 321 28.96 -24.41 21.37
CA LYS A 321 28.97 -23.91 19.99
C LYS A 321 29.32 -22.42 20.02
N ALA A 322 30.27 -21.98 19.19
CA ALA A 322 30.76 -20.61 19.25
C ALA A 322 29.66 -19.56 18.98
N SER A 323 28.72 -19.87 18.09
CA SER A 323 27.55 -19.00 17.83
C SER A 323 26.64 -18.81 19.04
N ASP A 324 26.65 -19.75 19.99
CA ASP A 324 25.81 -19.66 21.18
C ASP A 324 26.41 -18.66 22.19
N MET A 325 27.75 -18.57 22.24
CA MET A 325 28.45 -17.51 22.96
C MET A 325 28.12 -16.13 22.34
N HIS A 326 28.33 -15.98 21.03
CA HIS A 326 27.94 -14.79 20.28
C HIS A 326 27.74 -15.10 18.79
N GLU A 327 26.71 -14.52 18.18
CA GLU A 327 26.34 -14.83 16.79
C GLU A 327 27.41 -14.45 15.75
N ARG A 328 28.30 -13.50 16.06
CA ARG A 328 29.42 -13.10 15.21
C ARG A 328 30.59 -14.10 15.23
N LEU A 329 30.57 -15.06 16.15
CA LEU A 329 31.55 -16.15 16.24
C LEU A 329 31.17 -17.36 15.38
N SER A 330 30.17 -17.23 14.49
CA SER A 330 29.89 -18.27 13.51
C SER A 330 31.02 -18.36 12.47
N LYS A 331 31.26 -19.56 11.93
CA LYS A 331 32.34 -19.82 10.99
C LYS A 331 32.32 -18.88 9.78
N ALA A 332 31.19 -18.82 9.09
CA ALA A 332 31.02 -17.94 7.93
C ALA A 332 31.26 -16.45 8.23
N ARG A 333 30.89 -15.96 9.43
CA ARG A 333 31.07 -14.54 9.78
C ARG A 333 32.51 -14.21 10.17
N LEU A 334 33.17 -15.10 10.92
CA LEU A 334 34.57 -14.93 11.28
C LEU A 334 35.48 -15.07 10.07
N GLU A 335 35.28 -16.07 9.23
CA GLU A 335 36.12 -16.24 8.01
C GLU A 335 35.94 -15.08 7.02
N LYS A 336 34.73 -14.49 6.95
CA LYS A 336 34.50 -13.27 6.17
C LYS A 336 35.27 -12.06 6.70
N GLN A 337 35.47 -11.95 8.02
CA GLN A 337 36.14 -10.81 8.64
C GLN A 337 37.66 -11.00 8.78
N LEU A 338 38.11 -12.20 9.14
CA LEU A 338 39.49 -12.51 9.51
C LEU A 338 40.24 -13.32 8.44
N GLY A 339 39.55 -13.74 7.37
CA GLY A 339 40.08 -14.66 6.37
C GLY A 339 40.06 -16.12 6.83
N PRO A 340 40.72 -17.02 6.07
CA PRO A 340 40.77 -18.46 6.38
C PRO A 340 41.23 -18.72 7.81
N TYR A 341 40.60 -19.69 8.48
CA TYR A 341 40.89 -20.02 9.87
C TYR A 341 42.37 -20.34 10.09
N GLN A 342 42.95 -19.74 11.14
CA GLN A 342 44.27 -20.07 11.66
C GLN A 342 44.14 -20.65 13.07
N ALA A 343 44.86 -21.74 13.36
CA ALA A 343 44.85 -22.37 14.67
C ALA A 343 45.45 -21.43 15.74
N ALA A 344 45.02 -21.61 16.99
CA ALA A 344 45.57 -20.84 18.09
C ALA A 344 47.07 -21.15 18.25
N PRO A 345 47.96 -20.14 18.28
CA PRO A 345 49.37 -20.38 18.61
C PRO A 345 49.50 -20.89 20.06
N GLU A 346 50.53 -21.71 20.32
CA GLU A 346 50.95 -22.04 21.69
C GLU A 346 51.46 -20.76 22.37
N ILE A 347 50.63 -20.16 23.23
CA ILE A 347 50.98 -18.94 23.98
C ILE A 347 50.49 -19.10 25.42
N GLU A 348 51.32 -18.55 26.32
CA GLU A 348 51.35 -18.40 27.79
C GLU A 348 50.08 -18.64 28.62
N GLN A 349 50.34 -18.95 29.89
CA GLN A 349 49.38 -19.29 30.95
C GLN A 349 48.19 -18.32 31.02
N PRO A 350 46.96 -18.83 31.21
CA PRO A 350 45.75 -17.99 31.23
C PRO A 350 45.74 -17.02 32.41
N ALA A 351 45.35 -15.77 32.17
CA ALA A 351 45.17 -14.76 33.23
C ALA A 351 43.95 -15.04 34.12
N GLN A 352 42.94 -15.71 33.56
CA GLN A 352 41.79 -16.26 34.25
C GLN A 352 41.48 -17.65 33.70
N THR A 353 41.15 -18.59 34.57
CA THR A 353 40.70 -19.93 34.19
C THR A 353 39.24 -20.12 34.59
N TYR A 354 38.46 -20.79 33.76
CA TYR A 354 37.12 -21.24 34.12
C TYR A 354 37.20 -22.13 35.36
N ASN A 355 36.53 -21.72 36.44
CA ASN A 355 36.43 -22.50 37.67
C ASN A 355 34.95 -22.78 37.98
N PRO A 356 34.43 -23.99 37.67
CA PRO A 356 33.04 -24.35 37.92
C PRO A 356 32.63 -24.27 39.40
N GLU A 357 33.59 -24.28 40.33
CA GLU A 357 33.38 -24.21 41.78
C GLU A 357 33.36 -22.77 42.34
N ARG A 358 33.56 -21.75 41.48
CA ARG A 358 33.54 -20.34 41.92
C ARG A 358 32.12 -19.95 42.35
N LYS A 359 31.94 -19.58 43.62
CA LYS A 359 30.64 -19.12 44.15
C LYS A 359 30.17 -17.85 43.40
N PRO A 360 28.89 -17.77 42.98
CA PRO A 360 28.36 -16.58 42.30
C PRO A 360 28.52 -15.30 43.13
N SER A 361 28.92 -14.19 42.50
CA SER A 361 29.14 -12.87 43.14
C SER A 361 27.91 -12.34 43.91
N ARG A 362 26.71 -12.83 43.60
CA ARG A 362 25.47 -12.54 44.33
C ARG A 362 24.68 -13.82 44.54
N ASP A 363 24.31 -14.06 45.78
CA ASP A 363 23.51 -15.20 46.22
C ASP A 363 22.28 -15.42 45.30
N PRO A 364 22.27 -16.52 44.51
CA PRO A 364 21.18 -16.83 43.60
C PRO A 364 19.84 -17.07 44.31
N LEU A 365 19.85 -17.65 45.51
CA LEU A 365 18.65 -17.98 46.28
C LEU A 365 17.96 -16.69 46.74
N ARG A 366 18.70 -15.78 47.36
CA ARG A 366 18.18 -14.46 47.76
C ARG A 366 17.66 -13.65 46.56
N ARG A 367 18.21 -13.85 45.36
CA ARG A 367 17.69 -13.22 44.13
C ARG A 367 16.37 -13.83 43.70
N ALA A 368 16.25 -15.16 43.73
CA ALA A 368 15.03 -15.87 43.43
C ALA A 368 13.92 -15.50 44.41
N GLU A 369 14.20 -15.52 45.71
CA GLU A 369 13.28 -15.11 46.78
C GLU A 369 12.77 -13.67 46.58
N ARG A 370 13.67 -12.71 46.30
CA ARG A 370 13.28 -11.32 46.01
C ARG A 370 12.50 -11.18 44.70
N ALA A 371 12.71 -12.07 43.73
CA ALA A 371 11.95 -12.07 42.49
C ALA A 371 10.53 -12.62 42.70
N GLU A 372 10.41 -13.70 43.47
CA GLU A 372 9.15 -14.31 43.87
C GLU A 372 8.32 -13.37 44.75
N LEU A 373 8.92 -12.77 45.78
CA LEU A 373 8.24 -11.80 46.64
C LEU A 373 7.68 -10.62 45.84
N ARG A 374 8.47 -10.06 44.92
CA ARG A 374 7.99 -8.98 44.04
C ARG A 374 6.91 -9.48 43.07
N ALA A 375 6.96 -10.73 42.63
CA ALA A 375 5.93 -11.32 41.78
C ALA A 375 4.61 -11.49 42.54
N GLN A 376 4.68 -11.94 43.79
CA GLN A 376 3.53 -12.06 44.68
C GLN A 376 2.91 -10.69 44.95
N GLN A 377 3.71 -9.70 45.36
CA GLN A 377 3.24 -8.32 45.57
C GLN A 377 2.54 -7.73 44.33
N ARG A 378 3.02 -8.05 43.12
CA ARG A 378 2.36 -7.64 41.87
C ARG A 378 1.03 -8.37 41.63
N ARG A 379 0.94 -9.65 41.98
CA ARG A 379 -0.31 -10.42 41.87
C ARG A 379 -1.36 -9.87 42.83
N GLU A 380 -1.00 -9.69 44.10
CA GLU A 380 -1.87 -9.14 45.14
C GLU A 380 -2.38 -7.74 44.77
N LEU A 381 -1.47 -6.84 44.36
CA LEU A 381 -1.85 -5.50 43.92
C LEU A 381 -2.78 -5.53 42.69
N ARG A 382 -2.62 -6.53 41.81
CA ARG A 382 -3.49 -6.68 40.64
C ARG A 382 -4.86 -7.22 41.02
N GLU A 383 -4.92 -8.14 41.96
CA GLU A 383 -6.15 -8.68 42.50
C GLU A 383 -6.98 -7.59 43.17
N LEU A 384 -6.36 -6.76 44.02
CA LEU A 384 -7.00 -5.59 44.62
C LEU A 384 -7.58 -4.63 43.57
N TYR A 385 -6.85 -4.39 42.48
CA TYR A 385 -7.35 -3.58 41.38
C TYR A 385 -8.58 -4.20 40.70
N GLU A 386 -8.56 -5.50 40.39
CA GLU A 386 -9.70 -6.15 39.76
C GLU A 386 -10.93 -6.18 40.68
N GLN A 387 -10.74 -6.35 42.00
CA GLN A 387 -11.80 -6.24 43.01
C GLN A 387 -12.42 -4.84 43.03
N ALA A 388 -11.61 -3.78 43.03
CA ALA A 388 -12.10 -2.39 43.00
C ALA A 388 -12.75 -2.03 41.65
N LYS A 389 -12.21 -2.54 40.54
CA LYS A 389 -12.67 -2.25 39.17
C LYS A 389 -13.99 -2.92 38.83
N LYS A 390 -14.22 -4.16 39.27
CA LYS A 390 -15.38 -4.98 38.88
C LYS A 390 -16.73 -4.27 39.08
N PRO A 391 -17.08 -3.75 40.27
CA PRO A 391 -18.39 -3.11 40.48
C PRO A 391 -18.57 -1.87 39.60
N LEU A 392 -17.53 -1.04 39.45
CA LEU A 392 -17.57 0.15 38.60
C LEU A 392 -17.70 -0.21 37.11
N ALA A 393 -16.99 -1.25 36.67
CA ALA A 393 -17.07 -1.74 35.30
C ALA A 393 -18.48 -2.29 34.99
N ASP A 394 -19.08 -3.02 35.92
CA ASP A 394 -20.44 -3.57 35.79
C ASP A 394 -21.49 -2.45 35.75
N GLU A 395 -21.36 -1.42 36.60
CA GLU A 395 -22.24 -0.24 36.59
C GLU A 395 -22.13 0.53 35.26
N ILE A 396 -20.91 0.78 34.80
CA ILE A 396 -20.66 1.43 33.52
C ILE A 396 -21.26 0.58 32.40
N ALA A 397 -21.03 -0.74 32.39
CA ALA A 397 -21.57 -1.67 31.39
C ALA A 397 -23.10 -1.58 31.29
N LYS A 398 -23.80 -1.57 32.44
CA LYS A 398 -25.25 -1.37 32.51
C LYS A 398 -25.65 -0.03 31.89
N LYS A 399 -25.00 1.08 32.27
CA LYS A 399 -25.26 2.41 31.66
C LYS A 399 -25.06 2.40 30.14
N VAL A 400 -24.01 1.73 29.64
CA VAL A 400 -23.76 1.58 28.20
C VAL A 400 -24.89 0.82 27.52
N GLN A 401 -25.33 -0.29 28.13
CA GLN A 401 -26.34 -1.17 27.57
C GLN A 401 -27.68 -0.45 27.49
N THR A 402 -28.09 0.24 28.56
CA THR A 402 -29.29 1.07 28.57
C THR A 402 -29.22 2.16 27.51
N LEU A 403 -28.09 2.87 27.41
CA LEU A 403 -27.89 3.90 26.39
C LEU A 403 -28.03 3.32 24.97
N LYS A 404 -27.38 2.19 24.69
CA LYS A 404 -27.47 1.51 23.39
C LYS A 404 -28.92 1.13 23.07
N ALA A 405 -29.66 0.56 24.02
CA ALA A 405 -31.05 0.18 23.84
C ALA A 405 -31.92 1.40 23.49
N THR A 406 -31.76 2.51 24.23
CA THR A 406 -32.48 3.76 23.98
C THR A 406 -32.21 4.30 22.58
N TYR A 407 -30.95 4.31 22.15
CA TYR A 407 -30.57 4.83 20.83
C TYR A 407 -30.96 3.89 19.69
N ALA A 408 -30.96 2.57 19.91
CA ALA A 408 -31.49 1.60 18.96
C ALA A 408 -33.00 1.81 18.74
N LEU A 409 -33.77 2.05 19.81
CA LEU A 409 -35.20 2.37 19.71
C LEU A 409 -35.43 3.66 18.91
N LYS A 410 -34.68 4.74 19.21
CA LYS A 410 -34.76 6.00 18.45
C LYS A 410 -34.43 5.81 16.96
N ALA A 411 -33.40 5.02 16.64
CA ALA A 411 -33.03 4.72 15.27
C ALA A 411 -34.09 3.90 14.53
N LYS A 412 -34.74 2.96 15.23
CA LYS A 412 -35.89 2.19 14.73
C LYS A 412 -37.05 3.13 14.40
N THR A 413 -37.42 4.03 15.30
CA THR A 413 -38.50 5.01 15.06
C THR A 413 -38.24 5.91 13.86
N ILE A 414 -37.02 6.44 13.68
CA ILE A 414 -36.65 7.22 12.48
C ILE A 414 -36.86 6.39 11.21
N THR A 415 -36.50 5.11 11.26
CA THR A 415 -36.62 4.21 10.11
C THR A 415 -38.09 3.91 9.77
N GLU A 416 -38.91 3.63 10.79
CA GLU A 416 -40.35 3.40 10.63
C GLU A 416 -41.08 4.65 10.09
N GLN A 417 -40.74 5.84 10.62
CA GLN A 417 -41.29 7.11 10.13
C GLN A 417 -40.92 7.36 8.66
N ALA A 418 -39.65 7.14 8.30
CA ALA A 418 -39.19 7.26 6.93
C ALA A 418 -39.91 6.30 5.97
N GLN A 419 -40.14 5.06 6.39
CA GLN A 419 -40.88 4.07 5.61
C GLN A 419 -42.34 4.47 5.42
N ALA A 420 -43.01 4.94 6.49
CA ALA A 420 -44.40 5.39 6.42
C ALA A 420 -44.55 6.61 5.49
N GLN A 421 -43.69 7.63 5.63
CA GLN A 421 -43.69 8.81 4.77
C GLN A 421 -43.39 8.46 3.31
N ARG A 422 -42.45 7.53 3.07
CA ARG A 422 -42.18 7.01 1.72
C ARG A 422 -43.42 6.36 1.10
N LYS A 423 -44.11 5.49 1.85
CA LYS A 423 -45.33 4.83 1.38
C LYS A 423 -46.40 5.86 1.02
N ALA A 424 -46.58 6.89 1.84
CA ALA A 424 -47.51 7.99 1.58
C ALA A 424 -47.16 8.80 0.31
N ILE A 425 -45.87 9.13 0.09
CA ILE A 425 -45.42 9.84 -1.12
C ILE A 425 -45.65 8.96 -2.38
N GLN A 426 -45.43 7.65 -2.27
CA GLN A 426 -45.63 6.73 -3.38
C GLN A 426 -47.11 6.56 -3.74
N SER A 427 -47.98 6.42 -2.73
CA SER A 427 -49.43 6.27 -2.91
C SER A 427 -50.17 7.56 -3.22
N GLY A 428 -49.55 8.73 -3.00
CA GLY A 428 -50.18 10.04 -3.27
C GLY A 428 -50.39 10.32 -4.76
N ASP A 429 -51.35 11.17 -5.08
CA ASP A 429 -51.74 11.49 -6.46
C ASP A 429 -50.92 12.64 -7.06
N LEU A 430 -49.58 12.47 -7.04
CA LEU A 430 -48.62 13.47 -7.48
C LEU A 430 -47.92 13.07 -8.80
N PRO A 431 -47.56 14.04 -9.67
CA PRO A 431 -46.74 13.77 -10.85
C PRO A 431 -45.39 13.14 -10.50
N ALA A 432 -44.89 12.23 -11.35
CA ALA A 432 -43.66 11.47 -11.11
C ALA A 432 -42.41 12.32 -10.77
N PRO A 433 -42.16 13.49 -11.41
CA PRO A 433 -41.03 14.35 -11.03
C PRO A 433 -41.13 14.89 -9.60
N MET A 434 -42.35 15.18 -9.14
CA MET A 434 -42.60 15.74 -7.81
C MET A 434 -42.46 14.67 -6.73
N LYS A 435 -42.95 13.44 -6.96
CA LYS A 435 -42.69 12.28 -6.10
C LYS A 435 -41.19 12.04 -5.93
N LYS A 436 -40.42 12.13 -7.02
CA LYS A 436 -38.96 11.97 -7.00
C LYS A 436 -38.26 13.05 -6.18
N ALA A 437 -38.70 14.31 -6.30
CA ALA A 437 -38.17 15.41 -5.49
C ALA A 437 -38.46 15.19 -3.98
N MET A 438 -39.70 14.83 -3.62
CA MET A 438 -40.08 14.57 -2.23
C MET A 438 -39.33 13.39 -1.61
N LEU A 439 -39.14 12.29 -2.36
CA LEU A 439 -38.32 11.17 -1.90
C LEU A 439 -36.85 11.55 -1.67
N SER A 440 -36.31 12.47 -2.46
CA SER A 440 -34.95 12.98 -2.27
C SER A 440 -34.83 13.85 -1.03
N VAL A 441 -35.84 14.68 -0.73
CA VAL A 441 -35.89 15.49 0.49
C VAL A 441 -36.00 14.59 1.71
N LEU A 442 -36.90 13.60 1.70
CA LEU A 442 -37.04 12.59 2.76
C LEU A 442 -35.73 11.83 3.01
N ALA A 443 -35.02 11.44 1.94
CA ALA A 443 -33.71 10.81 2.07
C ALA A 443 -32.67 11.73 2.72
N ALA A 444 -32.64 13.02 2.39
CA ALA A 444 -31.73 13.98 3.00
C ALA A 444 -32.07 14.23 4.49
N GLU A 445 -33.36 14.36 4.82
CA GLU A 445 -33.83 14.58 6.19
C GLU A 445 -33.53 13.37 7.10
N THR A 446 -33.77 12.15 6.60
CA THR A 446 -33.47 10.92 7.36
C THR A 446 -31.97 10.74 7.60
N VAL A 447 -31.13 11.11 6.63
CA VAL A 447 -29.66 11.15 6.82
C VAL A 447 -29.27 12.17 7.88
N LYS A 448 -29.86 13.37 7.86
CA LYS A 448 -29.62 14.42 8.86
C LYS A 448 -30.02 13.95 10.27
N GLN A 449 -31.23 13.40 10.43
CA GLN A 449 -31.72 12.87 11.72
C GLN A 449 -30.82 11.75 12.26
N ARG A 450 -30.35 10.84 11.39
CA ARG A 450 -29.41 9.78 11.80
C ARG A 450 -28.04 10.34 12.20
N ALA A 451 -27.56 11.39 11.53
CA ALA A 451 -26.30 12.06 11.89
C ALA A 451 -26.41 12.77 13.25
N GLU A 452 -27.51 13.49 13.50
CA GLU A 452 -27.79 14.13 14.80
C GLU A 452 -27.90 13.10 15.93
N LEU A 453 -28.61 11.99 15.67
CA LEU A 453 -28.72 10.88 16.62
C LEU A 453 -27.34 10.29 16.95
N ARG A 454 -26.42 10.23 15.99
CA ARG A 454 -25.05 9.75 16.19
C ARG A 454 -24.23 10.69 17.07
N GLU A 455 -24.29 11.99 16.82
CA GLU A 455 -23.58 12.97 17.65
C GLU A 455 -24.16 13.03 19.06
N ALA A 456 -25.48 12.87 19.21
CA ALA A 456 -26.11 12.72 20.51
C ALA A 456 -25.63 11.46 21.24
N MET A 457 -25.61 10.30 20.56
CA MET A 457 -25.09 9.06 21.14
C MET A 457 -23.63 9.21 21.57
N LYS A 458 -22.81 9.89 20.77
CA LYS A 458 -21.40 10.14 21.08
C LYS A 458 -21.24 11.03 22.31
N ARG A 459 -22.03 12.12 22.43
CA ARG A 459 -22.04 13.01 23.60
C ARG A 459 -22.47 12.26 24.86
N ASP A 460 -23.60 11.56 24.82
CA ASP A 460 -24.11 10.82 25.97
C ASP A 460 -23.17 9.68 26.37
N ARG A 461 -22.52 9.04 25.38
CA ARG A 461 -21.51 8.01 25.63
C ARG A 461 -20.28 8.58 26.31
N ALA A 462 -19.86 9.80 25.96
CA ALA A 462 -18.73 10.48 26.57
C ALA A 462 -19.04 10.96 28.00
N ALA A 463 -20.32 11.23 28.31
CA ALA A 463 -20.78 11.57 29.65
C ALA A 463 -20.80 10.36 30.61
N ILE A 464 -20.83 9.13 30.08
CA ILE A 464 -20.64 7.93 30.92
C ILE A 464 -19.18 7.89 31.38
N GLY A 465 -18.97 7.93 32.70
CA GLY A 465 -17.65 7.84 33.32
C GLY A 465 -16.85 6.61 32.87
N LYS A 466 -15.53 6.69 33.02
CA LYS A 466 -14.60 5.61 32.68
C LYS A 466 -14.06 4.98 33.95
N VAL A 467 -13.77 3.68 33.91
CA VAL A 467 -12.97 3.04 34.95
C VAL A 467 -11.56 3.60 34.87
N GLN A 468 -11.00 3.96 36.02
CA GLN A 468 -9.59 4.31 36.15
C GLN A 468 -8.68 3.23 35.56
N SER A 469 -7.61 3.66 34.90
CA SER A 469 -6.58 2.75 34.44
C SER A 469 -5.82 2.15 35.62
N TYR A 470 -5.23 0.97 35.44
CA TYR A 470 -4.40 0.34 36.47
C TYR A 470 -3.26 1.26 36.93
N ARG A 471 -2.70 2.09 36.03
CA ARG A 471 -1.60 2.99 36.37
C ARG A 471 -2.04 4.16 37.25
N GLU A 472 -3.21 4.74 36.98
CA GLU A 472 -3.82 5.79 37.81
C GLU A 472 -4.23 5.23 39.17
N TRP A 473 -4.93 4.09 39.21
CA TRP A 473 -5.32 3.46 40.46
C TRP A 473 -4.10 3.08 41.32
N VAL A 474 -3.02 2.57 40.72
CA VAL A 474 -1.76 2.31 41.43
C VAL A 474 -1.14 3.60 41.97
N ALA A 475 -1.31 4.74 41.31
CA ALA A 475 -0.87 6.03 41.82
C ALA A 475 -1.64 6.43 43.08
N ASP A 476 -2.97 6.33 43.04
CA ASP A 476 -3.84 6.59 44.20
C ASP A 476 -3.51 5.66 45.38
N GLN A 477 -3.27 4.37 45.12
CA GLN A 477 -2.87 3.42 46.16
C GLN A 477 -1.48 3.73 46.73
N ALA A 478 -0.56 4.26 45.91
CA ALA A 478 0.76 4.67 46.39
C ALA A 478 0.67 5.93 47.24
N GLU A 479 -0.20 6.88 46.88
CA GLU A 479 -0.50 8.08 47.67
C GLU A 479 -1.16 7.72 49.01
N ALA A 480 -2.04 6.71 49.01
CA ALA A 480 -2.58 6.09 50.22
C ALA A 480 -1.55 5.27 51.04
N GLY A 481 -0.29 5.20 50.59
CA GLY A 481 0.81 4.58 51.33
C GLY A 481 1.04 3.08 51.07
N HIS A 482 0.39 2.48 50.07
CA HIS A 482 0.53 1.04 49.79
C HIS A 482 1.96 0.69 49.28
N PRO A 483 2.77 -0.11 50.00
CA PRO A 483 4.19 -0.31 49.67
C PRO A 483 4.44 -0.97 48.29
N ALA A 484 3.61 -1.96 47.93
CA ALA A 484 3.68 -2.59 46.61
C ALA A 484 3.35 -1.63 45.46
N ALA A 485 2.44 -0.66 45.67
CA ALA A 485 2.06 0.33 44.68
C ALA A 485 3.19 1.34 44.46
N ILE A 486 3.83 1.82 45.53
CA ILE A 486 5.04 2.67 45.46
C ILE A 486 6.16 1.97 44.68
N SER A 487 6.40 0.69 44.96
CA SER A 487 7.37 -0.14 44.24
C SER A 487 7.01 -0.28 42.75
N ALA A 488 5.73 -0.48 42.43
CA ALA A 488 5.23 -0.57 41.05
C ALA A 488 5.39 0.75 40.29
N LEU A 489 5.08 1.90 40.91
CA LEU A 489 5.31 3.22 40.31
C LEU A 489 6.77 3.46 39.96
N ARG A 490 7.70 3.14 40.88
CA ARG A 490 9.14 3.21 40.60
C ARG A 490 9.51 2.30 39.43
N GLY A 491 8.91 1.11 39.36
CA GLY A 491 9.03 0.19 38.22
C GLY A 491 8.61 0.83 36.89
N TYR A 492 7.50 1.55 36.85
CA TYR A 492 7.04 2.28 35.67
C TYR A 492 8.02 3.37 35.26
N VAL A 493 8.53 4.18 36.21
CA VAL A 493 9.53 5.22 35.92
C VAL A 493 10.80 4.62 35.29
N TYR A 494 11.29 3.48 35.79
CA TYR A 494 12.45 2.82 35.19
C TYR A 494 12.14 2.25 33.80
N ALA A 495 10.94 1.71 33.58
CA ALA A 495 10.52 1.23 32.27
C ALA A 495 10.41 2.38 31.26
N ASP A 496 9.81 3.50 31.66
CA ASP A 496 9.68 4.71 30.84
C ASP A 496 11.06 5.29 30.50
N LYS A 497 11.99 5.38 31.47
CA LYS A 497 13.38 5.80 31.22
C LYS A 497 14.11 4.87 30.24
N ARG A 498 13.91 3.55 30.33
CA ARG A 498 14.50 2.60 29.36
C ARG A 498 13.90 2.77 27.97
N LYS A 499 12.58 2.93 27.88
CA LYS A 499 11.87 3.16 26.62
C LYS A 499 12.33 4.48 25.98
N LEU A 500 12.51 5.53 26.77
CA LEU A 500 13.07 6.81 26.32
C LEU A 500 14.49 6.64 25.76
N ARG A 501 15.38 5.94 26.46
CA ARG A 501 16.73 5.64 25.95
C ARG A 501 16.70 4.84 24.64
N GLN A 502 15.82 3.86 24.53
CA GLN A 502 15.64 3.10 23.29
C GLN A 502 15.12 3.98 22.15
N TRP A 503 14.19 4.89 22.45
CA TRP A 503 13.70 5.89 21.50
C TRP A 503 14.82 6.82 21.05
N GLN A 504 15.58 7.40 21.98
CA GLN A 504 16.73 8.25 21.69
C GLN A 504 17.78 7.52 20.84
N GLN A 505 18.09 6.26 21.15
CA GLN A 505 19.00 5.44 20.34
C GLN A 505 18.45 5.15 18.95
N ALA A 506 17.13 4.91 18.81
CA ALA A 506 16.50 4.72 17.52
C ALA A 506 16.50 6.01 16.69
N GLU A 507 16.30 7.17 17.34
CA GLU A 507 16.35 8.48 16.72
C GLU A 507 17.76 8.82 16.24
N GLN A 508 18.79 8.60 17.07
CA GLN A 508 20.20 8.75 16.67
C GLN A 508 20.57 7.85 15.49
N LYS A 509 20.12 6.58 15.48
CA LYS A 509 20.34 5.70 14.32
C LYS A 509 19.67 6.20 13.05
N ARG A 510 18.51 6.84 13.18
CA ARG A 510 17.80 7.45 12.05
C ARG A 510 18.52 8.69 11.53
N GLU A 511 19.29 9.42 12.36
CA GLU A 511 20.06 10.60 11.91
C GLU A 511 21.04 10.31 10.78
N GLY A 512 21.65 9.13 10.77
CA GLY A 512 22.53 8.69 9.69
C GLY A 512 21.82 8.14 8.44
N LEU A 513 20.48 8.03 8.43
CA LEU A 513 19.74 7.49 7.28
C LEU A 513 19.36 8.59 6.27
N PRO A 514 19.28 8.25 4.98
CA PRO A 514 18.70 9.10 3.95
C PRO A 514 17.31 9.59 4.35
N GLY A 515 17.11 10.91 4.42
CA GLY A 515 15.88 11.45 4.99
C GLY A 515 15.71 12.96 4.90
N LEU A 516 14.48 13.41 5.11
CA LEU A 516 14.06 14.80 5.12
C LEU A 516 13.44 15.15 6.48
N LYS A 517 13.78 16.33 7.02
CA LYS A 517 13.18 16.86 8.25
C LYS A 517 13.05 18.39 8.19
N ALA A 518 12.31 18.97 9.14
CA ALA A 518 12.27 20.42 9.32
C ALA A 518 13.60 20.96 9.89
N PRO A 519 13.99 22.20 9.56
CA PRO A 519 15.09 22.90 10.20
C PRO A 519 14.75 23.28 11.65
N GLY A 520 15.31 22.55 12.62
CA GLY A 520 15.13 22.82 14.06
C GLY A 520 14.09 21.92 14.76
N GLU A 521 13.72 22.27 15.99
CA GLU A 521 12.66 21.60 16.76
C GLU A 521 11.28 22.06 16.28
N ALA A 522 10.85 21.58 15.10
CA ALA A 522 9.48 21.79 14.66
C ALA A 522 8.54 20.81 15.39
N ASP A 523 8.01 21.24 16.53
CA ASP A 523 6.90 20.60 17.26
C ASP A 523 5.55 21.06 16.71
N GLU A 524 5.32 20.84 15.41
CA GLU A 524 3.96 20.98 14.86
C GLU A 524 3.32 19.59 14.76
N GLU A 525 2.16 19.44 15.40
CA GLU A 525 1.32 18.26 15.25
C GLU A 525 1.03 18.02 13.75
N PRO A 526 1.16 16.79 13.25
CA PRO A 526 0.92 16.51 11.84
C PRO A 526 -0.54 16.85 11.50
N GLN A 527 -0.75 17.93 10.74
CA GLN A 527 -2.03 18.16 10.08
C GLN A 527 -2.32 16.95 9.17
N ALA A 528 -3.57 16.49 9.20
CA ALA A 528 -4.00 15.32 8.44
C ALA A 528 -3.66 15.49 6.95
N PHE A 529 -2.69 14.73 6.47
CA PHE A 529 -2.28 14.73 5.06
C PHE A 529 -3.41 14.11 4.21
N GLU A 530 -4.03 14.92 3.35
CA GLU A 530 -4.95 14.43 2.32
C GLU A 530 -4.16 13.88 1.13
N PHE A 531 -4.18 12.54 0.96
CA PHE A 531 -3.54 11.78 -0.14
C PHE A 531 -4.10 12.03 -1.55
N LYS A 532 -4.57 13.23 -1.87
CA LYS A 532 -5.13 13.53 -3.21
C LYS A 532 -4.08 13.51 -4.32
N THR A 533 -2.79 13.64 -3.97
CA THR A 533 -1.70 13.90 -4.92
C THR A 533 -1.00 12.66 -5.47
N PHE A 534 -1.16 11.47 -4.86
CA PHE A 534 -0.43 10.24 -5.25
C PHE A 534 -1.34 9.02 -5.38
N LYS A 535 -2.01 8.87 -6.53
CA LYS A 535 -2.94 7.75 -6.80
C LYS A 535 -2.31 6.35 -6.79
N ALA A 536 -0.97 6.23 -6.82
CA ALA A 536 -0.24 4.97 -6.90
C ALA A 536 0.52 4.56 -5.61
N ILE A 537 0.46 5.36 -4.54
CA ILE A 537 1.18 5.09 -3.28
C ILE A 537 0.21 4.50 -2.25
N THR A 538 0.53 3.33 -1.73
CA THR A 538 -0.16 2.72 -0.59
C THR A 538 0.59 3.01 0.70
N TYR A 539 -0.06 2.90 1.87
CA TYR A 539 0.60 3.10 3.15
C TYR A 539 0.20 2.05 4.19
N GLN A 540 1.10 1.78 5.12
CA GLN A 540 0.87 0.92 6.28
C GLN A 540 1.29 1.66 7.55
N VAL A 541 0.43 1.68 8.56
CA VAL A 541 0.73 2.33 9.84
C VAL A 541 1.18 1.29 10.85
N ASN A 542 2.36 1.48 11.42
CA ASN A 542 2.79 0.72 12.58
C ASN A 542 1.98 1.16 13.80
N ARG A 543 1.05 0.31 14.24
CA ARG A 543 0.13 0.61 15.34
C ARG A 543 0.80 0.77 16.71
N GLN A 544 2.06 0.38 16.84
CA GLN A 544 2.82 0.49 18.09
C GLN A 544 3.67 1.76 18.14
N THR A 545 4.25 2.17 17.01
CA THR A 545 5.15 3.34 16.94
C THR A 545 4.51 4.58 16.34
N GLY A 546 3.42 4.42 15.59
CA GLY A 546 2.80 5.49 14.81
C GLY A 546 3.49 5.76 13.46
N ASP A 547 4.60 5.06 13.17
CA ASP A 547 5.32 5.22 11.91
C ASP A 547 4.45 4.82 10.71
N VAL A 548 4.51 5.60 9.63
CA VAL A 548 3.74 5.35 8.40
C VAL A 548 4.69 4.95 7.27
N ILE A 549 4.61 3.71 6.83
CA ILE A 549 5.43 3.17 5.74
C ILE A 549 4.67 3.35 4.42
N TYR A 550 5.25 4.11 3.50
CA TYR A 550 4.73 4.32 2.16
C TYR A 550 5.31 3.31 1.18
N GLN A 551 4.47 2.74 0.32
CA GLN A 551 4.83 1.69 -0.61
C GLN A 551 4.43 2.05 -2.04
N VAL A 552 5.36 1.85 -2.98
CA VAL A 552 5.18 1.98 -4.43
C VAL A 552 5.30 0.57 -5.03
N ALA A 553 4.31 0.15 -5.83
CA ALA A 553 4.27 -1.20 -6.41
C ALA A 553 4.49 -2.36 -5.40
N GLY A 554 4.04 -2.18 -4.16
CA GLY A 554 4.18 -3.17 -3.08
C GLY A 554 5.54 -3.21 -2.38
N ARG A 555 6.50 -2.35 -2.75
CA ARG A 555 7.81 -2.21 -2.08
C ARG A 555 7.84 -0.94 -1.23
N ALA A 556 8.50 -0.99 -0.06
CA ALA A 556 8.65 0.17 0.82
C ALA A 556 9.54 1.24 0.15
N ALA A 557 8.98 2.44 0.01
CA ALA A 557 9.61 3.57 -0.66
C ALA A 557 10.23 4.52 0.37
N PHE A 558 9.42 5.04 1.29
CA PHE A 558 9.85 5.88 2.41
C PHE A 558 8.95 5.68 3.64
N THR A 559 9.46 5.98 4.84
CA THR A 559 8.73 5.89 6.10
C THR A 559 8.67 7.26 6.77
N ASP A 560 7.47 7.70 7.15
CA ASP A 560 7.24 8.89 7.96
C ASP A 560 7.19 8.52 9.45
N HIS A 561 8.11 9.10 10.21
CA HIS A 561 8.26 8.91 11.66
C HIS A 561 7.64 10.05 12.49
N GLY A 562 6.84 10.92 11.88
CA GLY A 562 6.39 12.17 12.50
C GLY A 562 7.39 13.29 12.24
N ARG A 563 8.47 13.33 13.03
CA ARG A 563 9.49 14.40 12.96
C ARG A 563 10.47 14.30 11.79
N ARG A 564 10.53 13.16 11.09
CA ARG A 564 11.30 12.99 9.86
C ARG A 564 10.68 11.98 8.92
N ILE A 565 11.09 12.06 7.65
CA ILE A 565 10.86 11.03 6.63
C ILE A 565 12.19 10.34 6.32
N THR A 566 12.24 9.01 6.30
CA THR A 566 13.42 8.22 5.88
C THR A 566 13.14 7.45 4.60
N PHE A 567 14.12 7.36 3.69
CA PHE A 567 13.98 6.69 2.40
C PHE A 567 14.59 5.30 2.45
N GLN A 568 13.85 4.31 1.92
CA GLN A 568 14.37 2.94 1.73
C GLN A 568 14.77 2.69 0.26
N ALA A 569 14.14 3.37 -0.69
CA ALA A 569 14.51 3.35 -2.12
C ALA A 569 15.15 4.70 -2.50
N GLU A 570 16.39 4.92 -2.08
CA GLU A 570 17.09 6.21 -2.20
C GLU A 570 17.56 6.57 -3.62
N ASN A 571 17.46 5.64 -4.58
CA ASN A 571 17.91 5.84 -5.97
C ASN A 571 16.75 6.11 -6.95
N ASP A 572 15.49 6.11 -6.51
CA ASP A 572 14.32 6.27 -7.37
C ASP A 572 13.80 7.72 -7.31
N ASP A 573 13.92 8.44 -8.42
CA ASP A 573 13.49 9.84 -8.56
C ASP A 573 12.01 10.04 -8.22
N ALA A 574 11.14 9.09 -8.58
CA ALA A 574 9.70 9.19 -8.31
C ALA A 574 9.41 9.05 -6.80
N VAL A 575 10.16 8.18 -6.13
CA VAL A 575 10.10 7.99 -4.67
C VAL A 575 10.59 9.25 -3.95
N ILE A 576 11.72 9.82 -4.38
CA ILE A 576 12.27 11.06 -3.85
C ILE A 576 11.29 12.23 -4.04
N LEU A 577 10.71 12.36 -5.24
CA LEU A 577 9.71 13.38 -5.54
C LEU A 577 8.49 13.28 -4.62
N ALA A 578 7.99 12.05 -4.40
CA ALA A 578 6.86 11.81 -3.52
C ALA A 578 7.17 12.19 -2.07
N GLY A 579 8.34 11.78 -1.59
CA GLY A 579 8.81 12.14 -0.25
C GLY A 579 9.07 13.64 -0.08
N LEU A 580 9.60 14.33 -1.10
CA LEU A 580 9.81 15.78 -1.10
C LEU A 580 8.50 16.56 -1.03
N LYS A 581 7.48 16.16 -1.80
CA LYS A 581 6.14 16.79 -1.74
C LYS A 581 5.48 16.55 -0.38
N LEU A 582 5.62 15.35 0.20
CA LEU A 582 5.16 15.08 1.57
C LEU A 582 5.89 15.96 2.59
N ALA A 583 7.22 16.05 2.49
CA ALA A 583 8.05 16.88 3.35
C ALA A 583 7.68 18.36 3.22
N GLN A 584 7.47 18.86 2.00
CA GLN A 584 7.09 20.25 1.75
C GLN A 584 5.76 20.61 2.42
N GLN A 585 4.77 19.72 2.35
CA GLN A 585 3.49 19.93 3.00
C GLN A 585 3.57 19.84 4.52
N LYS A 586 4.45 18.97 5.05
CA LYS A 586 4.54 18.68 6.48
C LYS A 586 5.46 19.63 7.25
N TYR A 587 6.58 20.00 6.64
CA TYR A 587 7.67 20.77 7.26
C TYR A 587 7.82 22.16 6.63
N GLY A 588 7.03 22.48 5.59
CA GLY A 588 7.11 23.73 4.86
C GLY A 588 8.18 23.73 3.76
N GLN A 589 8.51 24.92 3.26
CA GLN A 589 9.40 25.07 2.10
C GLN A 589 10.87 24.85 2.43
N ARG A 590 11.29 25.10 3.67
CA ARG A 590 12.68 24.97 4.09
C ARG A 590 12.90 23.58 4.69
N LEU A 591 13.79 22.78 4.09
CA LEU A 591 14.00 21.38 4.44
C LEU A 591 15.47 21.08 4.76
N ASP A 592 15.70 20.19 5.72
CA ASP A 592 17.01 19.63 6.01
C ASP A 592 17.13 18.21 5.43
N VAL A 593 18.23 17.96 4.70
CA VAL A 593 18.46 16.72 3.96
C VAL A 593 19.61 15.95 4.61
N THR A 594 19.32 14.74 5.03
CA THR A 594 20.26 13.81 5.67
C THR A 594 20.47 12.60 4.76
N GLY A 595 21.64 11.96 4.83
CA GLY A 595 21.98 10.80 3.98
C GLY A 595 23.34 10.94 3.32
N SER A 596 23.61 10.03 2.37
CA SER A 596 24.82 10.04 1.56
C SER A 596 24.87 11.29 0.65
N ASP A 597 26.07 11.69 0.24
CA ASP A 597 26.23 12.84 -0.69
C ASP A 597 25.57 12.57 -2.04
N ALA A 598 25.52 11.31 -2.47
CA ALA A 598 24.82 10.89 -3.68
C ALA A 598 23.31 11.17 -3.55
N PHE A 599 22.69 10.75 -2.44
CA PHE A 599 21.29 10.99 -2.15
C PHE A 599 20.99 12.50 -2.07
N LYS A 600 21.81 13.27 -1.35
CA LYS A 600 21.67 14.74 -1.24
C LYS A 600 21.64 15.43 -2.60
N ARG A 601 22.56 15.04 -3.51
CA ARG A 601 22.59 15.57 -4.88
C ARG A 601 21.36 15.17 -5.68
N GLN A 602 20.92 13.91 -5.57
CA GLN A 602 19.74 13.42 -6.25
C GLN A 602 18.47 14.15 -5.81
N VAL A 603 18.31 14.40 -4.50
CA VAL A 603 17.20 15.18 -3.93
C VAL A 603 17.16 16.60 -4.52
N ALA A 604 18.32 17.27 -4.63
CA ALA A 604 18.43 18.57 -5.27
C ALA A 604 18.07 18.53 -6.76
N ALA A 605 18.54 17.51 -7.49
CA ALA A 605 18.24 17.33 -8.91
C ALA A 605 16.75 17.10 -9.18
N VAL A 606 16.10 16.23 -8.39
CA VAL A 606 14.66 15.97 -8.48
C VAL A 606 13.85 17.21 -8.14
N ALA A 607 14.25 17.97 -7.10
CA ALA A 607 13.60 19.22 -6.74
C ALA A 607 13.69 20.28 -7.85
N ALA A 608 14.86 20.41 -8.50
CA ALA A 608 15.08 21.32 -9.62
C ALA A 608 14.29 20.90 -10.87
N LYS A 609 14.41 19.62 -11.27
CA LYS A 609 13.75 19.04 -12.45
C LYS A 609 12.23 19.24 -12.42
N HIS A 610 11.60 19.07 -11.26
CA HIS A 610 10.15 19.21 -11.09
C HIS A 610 9.71 20.60 -10.60
N GLY A 611 10.60 21.58 -10.54
CA GLY A 611 10.28 22.96 -10.16
C GLY A 611 9.66 23.10 -8.77
N LEU A 612 10.06 22.25 -7.81
CA LEU A 612 9.51 22.29 -6.46
C LEU A 612 9.96 23.55 -5.72
N ARG A 613 9.01 24.24 -5.06
CA ARG A 613 9.27 25.40 -4.20
C ARG A 613 9.81 24.97 -2.84
N VAL A 614 11.02 24.40 -2.83
CA VAL A 614 11.73 23.99 -1.61
C VAL A 614 13.12 24.62 -1.60
N THR A 615 13.61 24.94 -0.41
CA THR A 615 14.98 25.42 -0.16
C THR A 615 15.65 24.50 0.85
N PHE A 616 16.92 24.20 0.62
CA PHE A 616 17.68 23.32 1.51
C PHE A 616 18.55 24.12 2.49
N THR A 617 18.64 23.64 3.73
CA THR A 617 19.47 24.24 4.79
C THR A 617 20.96 24.16 4.49
N ASP A 618 21.40 23.07 3.87
CA ASP A 618 22.78 22.84 3.46
C ASP A 618 23.08 23.70 2.21
N PRO A 619 24.01 24.68 2.30
CA PRO A 619 24.31 25.59 1.19
C PRO A 619 24.79 24.86 -0.06
N ALA A 620 25.50 23.74 0.08
CA ALA A 620 26.01 23.00 -1.08
C ALA A 620 24.88 22.34 -1.87
N ILE A 621 23.87 21.82 -1.17
CA ILE A 621 22.68 21.19 -1.80
C ILE A 621 21.84 22.26 -2.51
N GLU A 622 21.64 23.41 -1.87
CA GLU A 622 20.84 24.50 -2.45
C GLU A 622 21.54 25.12 -3.66
N GLN A 623 22.86 25.33 -3.63
CA GLN A 623 23.62 25.78 -4.78
C GLN A 623 23.49 24.81 -5.96
N HIS A 624 23.59 23.50 -5.70
CA HIS A 624 23.42 22.48 -6.72
C HIS A 624 22.02 22.51 -7.34
N ARG A 625 20.96 22.65 -6.52
CA ARG A 625 19.57 22.81 -6.99
C ARG A 625 19.42 24.05 -7.89
N GLN A 626 20.02 25.18 -7.50
CA GLN A 626 19.95 26.43 -8.27
C GLN A 626 20.66 26.33 -9.62
N GLN A 627 21.83 25.69 -9.67
CA GLN A 627 22.56 25.43 -10.92
C GLN A 627 21.73 24.58 -11.90
N LEU A 628 21.04 23.55 -11.39
CA LEU A 628 20.18 22.68 -12.19
C LEU A 628 18.86 23.34 -12.61
N ALA A 629 18.38 24.32 -11.86
CA ALA A 629 17.16 25.06 -12.16
C ALA A 629 17.37 26.22 -13.16
N ALA A 630 18.62 26.54 -13.51
CA ALA A 630 18.91 27.59 -14.48
C ALA A 630 18.48 27.16 -15.90
N PRO A 631 17.74 28.00 -16.65
CA PRO A 631 17.30 27.65 -18.00
C PRO A 631 18.50 27.48 -18.94
N THR A 632 18.61 26.30 -19.55
CA THR A 632 19.55 26.04 -20.65
C THR A 632 19.24 26.97 -21.83
N LYS A 633 20.28 27.62 -22.37
CA LYS A 633 20.18 28.47 -23.57
C LYS A 633 19.51 27.70 -24.74
N PRO A 634 18.60 28.32 -25.50
CA PRO A 634 17.79 27.61 -26.48
C PRO A 634 18.59 27.29 -27.74
N ALA A 635 18.91 26.01 -27.95
CA ALA A 635 19.19 25.45 -29.27
C ALA A 635 17.91 24.78 -29.80
N GLU A 636 17.46 25.26 -30.95
CA GLU A 636 16.48 24.70 -31.91
C GLU A 636 15.39 23.74 -31.38
N ARG A 637 14.20 24.28 -31.13
CA ARG A 637 12.94 23.53 -31.14
C ARG A 637 12.24 23.79 -32.48
N ALA A 638 12.21 22.76 -33.34
CA ALA A 638 11.47 22.77 -34.60
C ALA A 638 9.97 23.09 -34.36
N ALA A 639 9.43 24.06 -35.10
CA ALA A 639 8.03 24.48 -35.01
C ALA A 639 7.09 23.44 -35.65
N ALA A 640 5.89 23.29 -35.06
CA ALA A 640 4.83 22.40 -35.54
C ALA A 640 4.43 22.69 -37.02
N PRO A 641 4.00 21.68 -37.81
CA PRO A 641 3.65 21.88 -39.22
C PRO A 641 2.41 22.78 -39.37
N LYS A 642 2.56 23.87 -40.13
CA LYS A 642 1.49 24.85 -40.43
C LYS A 642 0.37 24.21 -41.25
N THR A 643 -0.89 24.56 -40.96
CA THR A 643 -2.06 24.05 -41.70
C THR A 643 -2.15 24.66 -43.11
N ALA A 644 -2.83 23.99 -44.05
CA ALA A 644 -2.98 24.44 -45.44
C ALA A 644 -3.66 25.82 -45.54
N GLU A 645 -4.60 26.13 -44.64
CA GLU A 645 -5.33 27.40 -44.59
C GLU A 645 -4.44 28.57 -44.13
N GLN A 646 -3.61 28.35 -43.11
CA GLN A 646 -2.60 29.33 -42.67
C GLN A 646 -1.58 29.60 -43.79
N SER A 647 -1.14 28.55 -44.47
CA SER A 647 -0.22 28.67 -45.61
C SER A 647 -0.83 29.40 -46.82
N ARG A 648 -2.16 29.35 -46.98
CA ARG A 648 -2.87 30.12 -48.01
C ARG A 648 -2.91 31.60 -47.66
N GLN A 649 -3.24 31.95 -46.42
CA GLN A 649 -3.23 33.35 -45.95
C GLN A 649 -1.84 33.99 -46.10
N GLU A 650 -0.77 33.25 -45.78
CA GLU A 650 0.62 33.68 -46.02
C GLU A 650 0.90 33.91 -47.51
N ALA A 651 0.37 33.06 -48.40
CA ALA A 651 0.53 33.21 -49.84
C ALA A 651 -0.21 34.45 -50.39
N GLU A 652 -1.38 34.78 -49.83
CA GLU A 652 -2.10 36.01 -50.18
C GLU A 652 -1.34 37.26 -49.74
N GLN A 653 -0.76 37.24 -48.54
CA GLN A 653 0.10 38.33 -48.06
C GLN A 653 1.35 38.49 -48.94
N LEU A 654 1.98 37.39 -49.34
CA LEU A 654 3.14 37.39 -50.23
C LEU A 654 2.80 37.99 -51.60
N ALA A 655 1.62 37.69 -52.15
CA ALA A 655 1.13 38.28 -53.38
C ALA A 655 0.94 39.81 -53.25
N ARG A 656 0.35 40.26 -52.13
CA ARG A 656 0.17 41.70 -51.82
C ARG A 656 1.50 42.42 -51.63
N GLN A 657 2.49 41.78 -51.03
CA GLN A 657 3.84 42.34 -50.87
C GLN A 657 4.56 42.47 -52.22
N ALA A 658 4.44 41.47 -53.10
CA ALA A 658 5.15 41.45 -54.38
C ALA A 658 4.55 42.36 -55.45
N ILE A 659 3.23 42.63 -55.40
CA ILE A 659 2.50 43.35 -56.46
C ILE A 659 1.87 44.67 -55.96
N GLY A 660 1.56 44.77 -54.67
CA GLY A 660 0.90 45.92 -54.04
C GLY A 660 -0.46 45.57 -53.43
N GLN A 661 -0.99 46.44 -52.57
CA GLN A 661 -2.22 46.17 -51.80
C GLN A 661 -3.49 46.01 -52.67
N GLY A 662 -3.48 46.50 -53.91
CA GLY A 662 -4.60 46.39 -54.86
C GLY A 662 -4.60 45.13 -55.75
N VAL A 663 -3.77 44.12 -55.45
CA VAL A 663 -3.67 42.89 -56.26
C VAL A 663 -4.98 42.10 -56.25
N ARG A 664 -5.46 41.71 -57.43
CA ARG A 664 -6.57 40.77 -57.59
C ARG A 664 -6.03 39.35 -57.64
N LEU A 665 -6.52 38.51 -56.73
CA LEU A 665 -6.15 37.10 -56.66
C LEU A 665 -7.13 36.28 -57.50
N TYR A 666 -6.60 35.52 -58.45
CA TYR A 666 -7.40 34.63 -59.30
C TYR A 666 -7.08 33.17 -58.99
N ALA A 667 -8.13 32.36 -58.85
CA ALA A 667 -8.04 30.92 -58.93
C ALA A 667 -8.12 30.51 -60.41
N ILE A 668 -7.13 29.76 -60.89
CA ILE A 668 -7.14 29.26 -62.26
C ILE A 668 -7.94 27.95 -62.29
N GLY A 669 -9.01 27.92 -63.09
CA GLY A 669 -9.81 26.71 -63.35
C GLY A 669 -9.18 25.80 -64.40
N GLU A 670 -9.79 24.65 -64.64
CA GLU A 670 -9.35 23.74 -65.71
C GLU A 670 -9.44 24.41 -67.09
N GLY A 671 -8.42 24.19 -67.93
CA GLY A 671 -8.33 24.77 -69.28
C GLY A 671 -7.76 26.20 -69.35
N ALA A 672 -7.67 26.93 -68.23
CA ALA A 672 -7.03 28.25 -68.19
C ALA A 672 -5.51 28.16 -67.90
N ILE A 673 -4.72 29.06 -68.50
CA ILE A 673 -3.26 29.10 -68.35
C ILE A 673 -2.82 30.48 -67.84
N ALA A 674 -2.22 30.55 -66.66
CA ALA A 674 -1.52 31.76 -66.21
C ALA A 674 -0.08 31.78 -66.72
N ARG A 675 0.34 32.94 -67.21
CA ARG A 675 1.70 33.19 -67.68
C ARG A 675 2.32 34.29 -66.84
N GLY A 676 3.50 34.05 -66.29
CA GLY A 676 4.22 35.05 -65.54
C GLY A 676 5.20 34.46 -64.53
N GLN A 677 5.73 35.32 -63.66
CA GLN A 677 6.83 34.99 -62.76
C GLN A 677 6.35 34.42 -61.43
N ILE A 678 6.99 33.38 -60.91
CA ILE A 678 6.79 32.92 -59.53
C ILE A 678 7.47 33.89 -58.59
N VAL A 679 6.68 34.60 -57.79
CA VAL A 679 7.17 35.65 -56.87
C VAL A 679 7.46 35.11 -55.47
N GLY A 680 6.96 33.92 -55.15
CA GLY A 680 7.38 33.20 -53.96
C GLY A 680 6.58 31.93 -53.69
N GLU A 681 6.91 31.27 -52.60
CA GLU A 681 6.29 30.02 -52.18
C GLU A 681 6.10 29.97 -50.66
N THR A 682 5.06 29.28 -50.22
CA THR A 682 4.78 28.97 -48.81
C THR A 682 4.86 27.46 -48.58
N ALA A 683 4.51 26.98 -47.39
CA ALA A 683 4.53 25.54 -47.09
C ALA A 683 3.69 24.71 -48.09
N HIS A 684 2.53 25.22 -48.51
CA HIS A 684 1.56 24.50 -49.36
C HIS A 684 1.25 25.18 -50.70
N HIS A 685 1.69 26.42 -50.96
CA HIS A 685 1.30 27.15 -52.17
C HIS A 685 2.47 27.82 -52.91
N TYR A 686 2.32 28.01 -54.22
CA TYR A 686 3.13 28.90 -55.05
C TYR A 686 2.34 30.16 -55.42
N VAL A 687 3.01 31.30 -55.48
CA VAL A 687 2.41 32.58 -55.89
C VAL A 687 3.02 33.01 -57.22
N GLN A 688 2.18 33.15 -58.24
CA GLN A 688 2.58 33.57 -59.58
C GLN A 688 2.01 34.97 -59.87
N ARG A 689 2.88 35.91 -60.24
CA ARG A 689 2.49 37.21 -60.77
C ARG A 689 2.16 37.07 -62.25
N VAL A 690 0.89 37.31 -62.61
CA VAL A 690 0.40 37.23 -63.99
C VAL A 690 0.45 38.59 -64.68
N SER A 691 0.19 39.68 -63.94
CA SER A 691 0.29 41.05 -64.46
C SER A 691 0.77 42.04 -63.39
N SER A 692 0.74 43.34 -63.67
CA SER A 692 1.02 44.38 -62.69
C SER A 692 -0.02 44.48 -61.57
N THR A 693 -1.20 43.87 -61.73
CA THR A 693 -2.32 43.97 -60.76
C THR A 693 -2.96 42.62 -60.44
N VAL A 694 -2.46 41.50 -61.01
CA VAL A 694 -3.06 40.17 -60.87
C VAL A 694 -2.03 39.13 -60.45
N ALA A 695 -2.40 38.31 -59.45
CA ALA A 695 -1.66 37.11 -59.05
C ALA A 695 -2.55 35.86 -59.05
N ALA A 696 -1.93 34.72 -59.36
CA ALA A 696 -2.52 33.40 -59.20
C ALA A 696 -1.81 32.65 -58.06
N ILE A 697 -2.60 31.94 -57.25
CA ILE A 697 -2.10 31.09 -56.17
C ILE A 697 -2.33 29.62 -56.56
N HIS A 698 -1.28 28.82 -56.49
CA HIS A 698 -1.31 27.43 -56.93
C HIS A 698 -0.95 26.49 -55.77
N GLU A 699 -1.74 25.43 -55.57
CA GLU A 699 -1.44 24.41 -54.55
C GLU A 699 -0.27 23.54 -54.99
N LYS A 700 0.73 23.37 -54.12
CA LYS A 700 1.92 22.53 -54.38
C LYS A 700 1.55 21.07 -54.65
N ALA A 701 0.48 20.57 -54.02
CA ALA A 701 -0.02 19.22 -54.21
C ALA A 701 -0.35 18.91 -55.68
N ARG A 702 -0.81 19.91 -56.47
CA ARG A 702 -1.16 19.72 -57.89
C ARG A 702 0.08 19.51 -58.79
N PHE A 703 1.26 19.84 -58.30
CA PHE A 703 2.56 19.61 -58.97
C PHE A 703 3.28 18.37 -58.43
N ALA A 704 2.67 17.61 -57.51
CA ALA A 704 3.34 16.47 -56.86
C ALA A 704 3.79 15.38 -57.86
N HIS A 705 3.05 15.22 -58.97
CA HIS A 705 3.38 14.29 -60.05
C HIS A 705 4.60 14.71 -60.89
N LEU A 706 5.06 15.97 -60.79
CA LEU A 706 6.27 16.43 -61.47
C LEU A 706 7.53 16.08 -60.64
N PRO A 707 8.64 15.67 -61.28
CA PRO A 707 9.93 15.48 -60.61
C PRO A 707 10.38 16.75 -59.86
N PRO A 708 11.10 16.64 -58.72
CA PRO A 708 11.50 17.81 -57.93
C PRO A 708 12.24 18.91 -58.72
N GLY A 709 13.02 18.55 -59.73
CA GLY A 709 13.73 19.49 -60.60
C GLY A 709 12.82 20.28 -61.58
N GLN A 710 11.60 19.79 -61.83
CA GLN A 710 10.62 20.39 -62.76
C GLN A 710 9.49 21.15 -62.03
N ARG A 711 9.48 21.15 -60.69
CA ARG A 711 8.51 21.92 -59.91
C ARG A 711 8.84 23.42 -59.95
N PRO A 712 7.82 24.31 -59.89
CA PRO A 712 8.05 25.75 -59.90
C PRO A 712 9.01 26.20 -58.81
N LYS A 713 9.92 27.12 -59.15
CA LYS A 713 10.82 27.80 -58.20
C LYS A 713 10.64 29.31 -58.28
N THR A 714 10.84 29.99 -57.16
CA THR A 714 10.81 31.45 -57.08
C THR A 714 11.78 32.08 -58.10
N GLY A 715 11.31 33.10 -58.81
CA GLY A 715 12.04 33.80 -59.86
C GLY A 715 11.79 33.26 -61.28
N GLN A 716 11.27 32.04 -61.45
CA GLN A 716 11.02 31.46 -62.77
C GLN A 716 9.80 32.08 -63.47
N HIS A 717 9.90 32.28 -64.78
CA HIS A 717 8.77 32.66 -65.64
C HIS A 717 8.16 31.40 -66.24
N LEU A 718 6.91 31.10 -65.88
CA LEU A 718 6.23 29.86 -66.24
C LEU A 718 4.86 30.15 -66.89
N ALA A 719 4.42 29.24 -67.75
CA ALA A 719 3.03 29.06 -68.12
C ALA A 719 2.46 27.89 -67.31
N ILE A 720 1.48 28.14 -66.45
CA ILE A 720 0.86 27.15 -65.56
C ILE A 720 -0.61 27.00 -65.91
N GLY A 721 -1.02 25.78 -66.27
CA GLY A 721 -2.42 25.42 -66.49
C GLY A 721 -2.77 24.09 -65.84
N TYR A 722 -4.07 23.81 -65.71
CA TYR A 722 -4.59 22.59 -65.10
C TYR A 722 -5.36 21.72 -66.10
N THR A 723 -5.12 20.42 -66.04
CA THR A 723 -5.85 19.39 -66.77
C THR A 723 -6.07 18.21 -65.83
N GLU A 724 -7.33 17.81 -65.60
CA GLU A 724 -7.72 16.74 -64.67
C GLU A 724 -7.11 16.93 -63.26
N GLY A 725 -7.19 18.16 -62.74
CA GLY A 725 -6.63 18.53 -61.44
C GLY A 725 -5.09 18.53 -61.32
N LYS A 726 -4.35 18.13 -62.37
CA LYS A 726 -2.87 18.13 -62.40
C LYS A 726 -2.33 19.41 -63.04
N ALA A 727 -1.31 20.00 -62.43
CA ALA A 727 -0.68 21.22 -62.91
C ALA A 727 0.43 20.94 -63.92
N LYS A 728 0.36 21.53 -65.11
CA LYS A 728 1.45 21.55 -66.08
C LYS A 728 2.15 22.91 -66.02
N ALA A 729 3.46 22.90 -65.76
CA ALA A 729 4.30 24.10 -65.73
C ALA A 729 5.32 24.06 -66.87
N THR A 730 5.29 25.04 -67.77
CA THR A 730 6.23 25.14 -68.89
C THR A 730 7.03 26.44 -68.78
N PRO A 731 8.37 26.42 -68.82
CA PRO A 731 9.17 27.64 -68.85
C PRO A 731 8.82 28.53 -70.04
N ILE A 732 8.68 29.82 -69.78
CA ILE A 732 8.47 30.85 -70.82
C ILE A 732 9.57 31.90 -70.72
N GLN A 733 9.92 32.52 -71.84
CA GLN A 733 10.85 33.66 -71.81
C GLN A 733 10.19 34.86 -71.12
N PRO A 734 10.93 35.60 -70.27
CA PRO A 734 10.44 36.85 -69.70
C PRO A 734 10.16 37.85 -70.82
N PRO A 735 9.09 38.67 -70.72
CA PRO A 735 8.83 39.70 -71.72
C PRO A 735 10.03 40.65 -71.83
N ARG A 736 10.53 40.89 -73.05
CA ARG A 736 11.62 41.84 -73.31
C ARG A 736 11.17 43.24 -72.86
N ARG A 737 11.98 43.92 -72.04
CA ARG A 737 11.76 45.31 -71.61
C ARG A 737 11.56 46.21 -72.84
N GLY A 738 10.43 46.92 -72.92
CA GLY A 738 10.28 48.05 -73.83
C GLY A 738 9.11 48.07 -74.82
N GLN A 739 8.14 47.17 -74.77
CA GLN A 739 6.83 47.38 -75.44
C GLN A 739 5.73 47.47 -74.38
N GLY A 740 5.30 48.70 -74.14
CA GLY A 740 4.16 49.04 -73.29
C GLY A 740 2.82 48.69 -73.94
N LEU A 741 1.79 48.62 -73.11
CA LEU A 741 0.37 48.46 -73.44
C LEU A 741 -0.01 49.05 -74.81
N THR A 742 -0.83 48.32 -75.58
CA THR A 742 -1.87 48.97 -76.42
C THR A 742 -3.13 48.11 -76.52
N ARG A 743 -4.25 48.80 -76.27
CA ARG A 743 -5.70 48.49 -76.29
C ARG A 743 -6.19 47.12 -75.85
#